data_AF-A0A087AN60-F1
#
_entry.id   AF-A0A087AN60-F1
#
_cell.length_a   1.000
_cell.length_b   1.000
_cell.length_c   1.000
_cell.angle_alpha   90.00
_cell.angle_beta   90.00
_cell.angle_gamma   90.00
#
_symmetry.space_group_name_H-M   'P 1'
#
loop_
_entity.id
_entity.type
_entity.pdbx_description
1 polymer ?
#
loop_
_entity_poly.entity_id
_entity_poly.type
_entity_poly.pdbx_seq_one_letter_code
_entity_poly.pdbx_strand_id
1 'polypeptide(L)'
;MLGINMADVINVLMSVLPQLIAIGVVLVLAIIVTVAVNKKTVADTATRKLIHSESWLVFLVAAVVSVSMMLFGPLATLLNNATATKYTLSEETISNASDLAKEIQSEAITLLQNTDDNLPLADTNVNVFGWASTNPVYGGTGSGSMNANYETTSILQGMAEAGLTTNEELSKLYTDYRADRPVVAMAEQDWTLPEVPAADYSQELIDSAKEFSDEAVIVIGRVGGEGADLPKNMKGEGITYNNNSTEYEDFEDGESFLELSKTEEDMIDLVTSNFDKVTLIYNGANIFELGFVENYPQIKSVLWCPPAGQTGFSALGDILAGTTNPSGKTSDTFVYDLTQQPSYNNAGDFKYENMTEFPTENFEEGETSPAFVNYVESIYVGYKYYETAADEGAIDYDATVQYPFGYGLSYTTFSQEMGDVTYADGTVSFDVTVTNTGDTAGKDVVEVYYNPPYTNGGIEKASANLVAFEKTDLLEPGDSETVSVSFEDDDMASYDDQDAKAWVLEAGDYQVSINADSHTVIDEKTVTVDEDIVYNTEDNTHDGDAVPATNAFDADRGDVTYLSRADHFANREEALAAPTNYTLSDEYKAQFRNESNYDPAETNDDADEMPTTGAKGDVRLADLTGKEYDDPLWDELLDQLTFDEMDTLIANGGYGTPAIESIGKIQLTDVDGPASLNNNFTQVGSIGFPSSTSVACTWNKDLAKRFGEGIGDMAHDMHVAGWYAPAMNIHRNAFAGRTFEYFSEDGVLSAAMASQQVTGAESKGVYAFMKHFALNDQETNRLSMLCTWSTEQAIREIYLKPFEASVKDGGAGAVMSSFNYIGIEWAGSHSGLLNTVLRDEWGFRGMVLSDYFGGFGYMQADRAIRGGTDVMLATTDITNHITDKSATSMQAMRTATHNILYTAANSWLYADGEPAVEVPIWKTITYVVWGVTAVLFVGLEILAIKRFMDRKKAAKA
;
A
#
# COMPACT_ATOMS: atom_id res chain seq x y z
N MET A 1 9.62 -8.70 -5.83
CA MET A 1 9.22 -9.75 -6.81
C MET A 1 8.57 -10.91 -6.05
N LEU A 2 7.30 -11.19 -6.32
CA LEU A 2 6.61 -12.36 -5.77
C LEU A 2 7.30 -13.64 -6.26
N GLY A 3 7.88 -14.40 -5.32
CA GLY A 3 8.41 -15.74 -5.60
C GLY A 3 7.26 -16.69 -5.95
N ILE A 4 7.57 -17.80 -6.63
CA ILE A 4 6.56 -18.85 -6.88
C ILE A 4 6.18 -19.48 -5.53
N ASN A 5 5.00 -19.13 -5.01
CA ASN A 5 4.47 -19.72 -3.79
C ASN A 5 3.91 -21.13 -4.09
N MET A 6 4.18 -22.10 -3.21
CA MET A 6 3.67 -23.46 -3.35
C MET A 6 2.13 -23.50 -3.22
N ALA A 7 1.53 -22.59 -2.44
CA ALA A 7 0.08 -22.44 -2.34
C ALA A 7 -0.54 -22.08 -3.69
N ASP A 8 0.02 -21.11 -4.42
CA ASP A 8 -0.42 -20.76 -5.77
C ASP A 8 -0.28 -21.94 -6.73
N VAL A 9 0.82 -22.69 -6.65
CA VAL A 9 1.00 -23.91 -7.46
C VAL A 9 -0.08 -24.94 -7.15
N ILE A 10 -0.41 -25.14 -5.88
CA ILE A 10 -1.47 -26.06 -5.45
C ILE A 10 -2.83 -25.57 -5.96
N ASN A 11 -3.15 -24.27 -5.81
CA ASN A 11 -4.41 -23.68 -6.29
C ASN A 11 -4.54 -23.83 -7.81
N VAL A 12 -3.47 -23.55 -8.56
CA VAL A 12 -3.42 -23.79 -10.02
C VAL A 12 -3.68 -25.27 -10.33
N LEU A 13 -3.03 -26.21 -9.63
CA LEU A 13 -3.24 -27.65 -9.86
C LEU A 13 -4.67 -28.10 -9.51
N MET A 14 -5.24 -27.57 -8.44
CA MET A 14 -6.60 -27.87 -7.99
C MET A 14 -7.63 -27.33 -8.99
N SER A 15 -7.43 -26.13 -9.54
CA SER A 15 -8.31 -25.52 -10.54
C SER A 15 -8.42 -26.35 -11.84
N VAL A 16 -7.37 -27.10 -12.21
CA VAL A 16 -7.36 -27.96 -13.42
C VAL A 16 -7.57 -29.45 -13.14
N LEU A 17 -7.77 -29.82 -11.87
CA LEU A 17 -7.90 -31.21 -11.44
C LEU A 17 -9.05 -31.97 -12.16
N PRO A 18 -10.25 -31.40 -12.39
CA PRO A 18 -11.31 -32.09 -13.10
C PRO A 18 -10.91 -32.52 -14.52
N GLN A 19 -10.20 -31.67 -15.24
CA GLN A 19 -9.74 -31.91 -16.60
C GLN A 19 -8.59 -32.93 -16.61
N LEU A 20 -7.69 -32.90 -15.62
CA LEU A 20 -6.63 -33.92 -15.45
C LEU A 20 -7.23 -35.30 -15.17
N ILE A 21 -8.25 -35.39 -14.30
CA ILE A 21 -8.99 -36.63 -14.03
C ILE A 21 -9.66 -37.15 -15.30
N ALA A 22 -10.30 -36.28 -16.09
CA ALA A 22 -10.93 -36.67 -17.35
C ALA A 22 -9.91 -37.30 -18.33
N ILE A 23 -8.73 -36.69 -18.49
CA ILE A 23 -7.64 -37.26 -19.30
C ILE A 23 -7.22 -38.63 -18.75
N GLY A 24 -7.03 -38.75 -17.43
CA GLY A 24 -6.66 -40.00 -16.77
C GLY A 24 -7.68 -41.12 -16.97
N VAL A 25 -8.97 -40.82 -16.84
CA VAL A 25 -10.06 -41.78 -17.05
C VAL A 25 -10.08 -42.27 -18.50
N VAL A 26 -10.02 -41.36 -19.48
CA VAL A 26 -10.03 -41.76 -20.89
C VAL A 26 -8.76 -42.54 -21.28
N LEU A 27 -7.61 -42.19 -20.70
CA LEU A 27 -6.37 -42.96 -20.87
C LEU A 27 -6.53 -44.40 -20.36
N VAL A 28 -7.05 -44.56 -19.14
CA VAL A 28 -7.31 -45.88 -18.55
C VAL A 28 -8.29 -46.67 -19.40
N LEU A 29 -9.37 -46.05 -19.90
CA LEU A 29 -10.31 -46.70 -20.80
C LEU A 29 -9.65 -47.15 -22.11
N ALA A 30 -8.80 -46.31 -22.73
CA ALA A 30 -8.06 -46.67 -23.94
C ALA A 30 -7.12 -47.86 -23.70
N ILE A 31 -6.46 -47.91 -22.54
CA ILE A 31 -5.62 -49.04 -22.11
C ILE A 31 -6.46 -50.30 -21.89
N ILE A 32 -7.57 -50.19 -21.15
CA ILE A 32 -8.51 -51.30 -20.88
C ILE A 32 -9.02 -51.87 -22.20
N VAL A 33 -9.49 -51.03 -23.13
CA VAL A 33 -9.97 -51.51 -24.44
C VAL A 33 -8.83 -52.17 -25.21
N THR A 34 -7.61 -51.61 -25.18
CA THR A 34 -6.44 -52.21 -25.83
C THR A 34 -6.12 -53.61 -25.28
N VAL A 35 -6.17 -53.79 -23.97
CA VAL A 35 -5.88 -55.07 -23.29
C VAL A 35 -7.04 -56.07 -23.42
N ALA A 36 -8.27 -55.61 -23.24
CA ALA A 36 -9.49 -56.42 -23.32
C ALA A 36 -9.73 -56.90 -24.75
N VAL A 37 -9.38 -56.12 -25.78
CA VAL A 37 -9.49 -56.47 -27.20
C VAL A 37 -8.19 -57.14 -27.65
N ASN A 38 -8.03 -58.42 -27.32
CA ASN A 38 -6.83 -59.21 -27.60
C ASN A 38 -7.17 -60.43 -28.48
N LYS A 39 -6.16 -61.28 -28.74
CA LYS A 39 -6.32 -62.46 -29.61
C LYS A 39 -7.38 -63.47 -29.11
N LYS A 40 -7.70 -63.49 -27.81
CA LYS A 40 -8.68 -64.40 -27.21
C LYS A 40 -10.12 -63.89 -27.29
N THR A 41 -10.32 -62.57 -27.22
CA THR A 41 -11.65 -61.93 -27.16
C THR A 41 -12.16 -61.46 -28.52
N VAL A 42 -11.26 -60.98 -29.40
CA VAL A 42 -11.60 -60.62 -30.78
C VAL A 42 -10.65 -61.37 -31.71
N ALA A 43 -11.14 -62.47 -32.29
CA ALA A 43 -10.32 -63.34 -33.16
C ALA A 43 -9.87 -62.62 -34.44
N ASP A 44 -10.75 -61.81 -35.04
CA ASP A 44 -10.45 -61.06 -36.27
C ASP A 44 -9.38 -59.99 -36.03
N THR A 45 -8.26 -60.14 -36.73
CA THR A 45 -7.09 -59.27 -36.55
C THR A 45 -7.32 -57.88 -37.11
N ALA A 46 -8.14 -57.74 -38.16
CA ALA A 46 -8.48 -56.45 -38.74
C ALA A 46 -9.29 -55.62 -37.74
N THR A 47 -10.41 -56.17 -37.25
CA THR A 47 -11.31 -55.53 -36.29
C THR A 47 -10.61 -55.21 -34.99
N ARG A 48 -9.80 -56.13 -34.44
CA ARG A 48 -9.02 -55.89 -33.23
C ARG A 48 -8.08 -54.68 -33.35
N LYS A 49 -7.36 -54.59 -34.48
CA LYS A 49 -6.42 -53.48 -34.71
C LYS A 49 -7.11 -52.15 -35.02
N LEU A 50 -8.30 -52.19 -35.63
CA LEU A 50 -9.13 -50.99 -35.80
C LEU A 50 -9.59 -50.48 -34.44
N ILE A 51 -10.17 -51.34 -33.58
CA ILE A 51 -10.61 -50.95 -32.23
C ILE A 51 -9.46 -50.35 -31.42
N HIS A 52 -8.25 -50.89 -31.52
CA HIS A 52 -7.06 -50.28 -30.89
C HIS A 52 -6.81 -48.86 -31.42
N SER A 53 -6.81 -48.66 -32.73
CA SER A 53 -6.62 -47.34 -33.34
C SER A 53 -7.71 -46.34 -32.91
N GLU A 54 -8.97 -46.74 -32.97
CA GLU A 54 -10.10 -45.89 -32.54
C GLU A 54 -10.01 -45.50 -31.06
N SER A 55 -9.60 -46.44 -30.19
CA SER A 55 -9.47 -46.17 -28.75
C SER A 55 -8.43 -45.08 -28.47
N TRP A 56 -7.30 -45.10 -29.19
CA TRP A 56 -6.26 -44.09 -29.04
C TRP A 56 -6.59 -42.78 -29.74
N LEU A 57 -7.41 -42.80 -30.79
CA LEU A 57 -7.93 -41.59 -31.44
C LEU A 57 -8.97 -40.87 -30.56
N VAL A 58 -9.86 -41.62 -29.90
CA VAL A 58 -10.79 -41.08 -28.90
C VAL A 58 -10.01 -40.48 -27.72
N PHE A 59 -8.96 -41.16 -27.24
CA PHE A 59 -8.08 -40.60 -26.22
C PHE A 59 -7.43 -39.29 -26.67
N LEU A 60 -6.90 -39.23 -27.90
CA LEU A 60 -6.30 -38.01 -28.43
C LEU A 60 -7.30 -36.84 -28.44
N VAL A 61 -8.53 -37.07 -28.92
CA VAL A 61 -9.57 -36.02 -28.93
C VAL A 61 -9.91 -35.58 -27.51
N ALA A 62 -10.13 -36.52 -26.59
CA ALA A 62 -10.43 -36.20 -25.21
C ALA A 62 -9.30 -35.39 -24.55
N ALA A 63 -8.04 -35.78 -24.77
CA ALA A 63 -6.88 -35.06 -24.26
C ALA A 63 -6.81 -33.62 -24.80
N VAL A 64 -7.03 -33.43 -26.10
CA VAL A 64 -7.03 -32.10 -26.73
C VAL A 64 -8.16 -31.24 -26.19
N VAL A 65 -9.37 -31.79 -26.07
CA VAL A 65 -10.52 -31.06 -25.51
C VAL A 65 -10.26 -30.69 -24.05
N SER A 66 -9.82 -31.63 -23.21
CA SER A 66 -9.51 -31.37 -21.80
C SER A 66 -8.43 -30.30 -21.64
N VAL A 67 -7.32 -30.37 -22.38
CA VAL A 67 -6.27 -29.35 -22.34
C VAL A 67 -6.81 -28.00 -22.82
N SER A 68 -7.64 -27.98 -23.85
CA SER A 68 -8.26 -26.74 -24.33
C SER A 68 -9.17 -26.11 -23.27
N MET A 69 -9.96 -26.93 -22.56
CA MET A 69 -10.80 -26.46 -21.46
C MET A 69 -9.97 -25.92 -20.28
N MET A 70 -8.78 -26.46 -20.02
CA MET A 70 -7.87 -25.89 -19.02
C MET A 70 -7.36 -24.51 -19.46
N LEU A 71 -6.85 -24.41 -20.70
CA LEU A 71 -6.22 -23.19 -21.22
C LEU A 71 -7.21 -22.03 -21.38
N PHE A 72 -8.43 -22.31 -21.83
CA PHE A 72 -9.48 -21.30 -22.03
C PHE A 72 -10.40 -21.12 -20.82
N GLY A 73 -10.25 -21.91 -19.77
CA GLY A 73 -10.97 -21.76 -18.51
C GLY A 73 -10.04 -21.25 -17.42
N PRO A 74 -9.73 -22.05 -16.38
CA PRO A 74 -9.06 -21.58 -15.16
C PRO A 74 -7.63 -21.04 -15.36
N LEU A 75 -6.97 -21.36 -16.48
CA LEU A 75 -5.62 -20.85 -16.78
C LEU A 75 -5.61 -19.60 -17.67
N ALA A 76 -6.76 -19.14 -18.15
CA ALA A 76 -6.82 -18.09 -19.17
C ALA A 76 -6.23 -16.77 -18.66
N THR A 77 -6.59 -16.33 -17.46
CA THR A 77 -6.09 -15.08 -16.83
C THR A 77 -4.58 -15.14 -16.66
N LEU A 78 -4.06 -16.21 -16.04
CA LEU A 78 -2.62 -16.43 -15.90
C LEU A 78 -1.88 -16.44 -17.24
N LEU A 79 -2.41 -17.13 -18.26
CA LEU A 79 -1.77 -17.19 -19.57
C LEU A 79 -1.81 -15.86 -20.31
N ASN A 80 -2.90 -15.09 -20.19
CA ASN A 80 -2.98 -13.75 -20.75
C ASN A 80 -1.90 -12.86 -20.13
N ASN A 81 -1.80 -12.83 -18.80
CA ASN A 81 -0.84 -11.98 -18.10
C ASN A 81 0.62 -12.42 -18.38
N ALA A 82 0.89 -13.74 -18.33
CA ALA A 82 2.23 -14.29 -18.57
C ALA A 82 2.73 -14.18 -20.02
N THR A 83 1.82 -13.96 -20.98
CA THR A 83 2.19 -13.81 -22.40
C THR A 83 1.84 -12.44 -22.97
N ALA A 84 1.53 -11.48 -22.10
CA ALA A 84 1.37 -10.09 -22.47
C ALA A 84 2.62 -9.56 -23.17
N THR A 85 2.42 -8.67 -24.14
CA THR A 85 3.51 -7.99 -24.83
C THR A 85 4.36 -7.22 -23.81
N LYS A 86 5.68 -7.35 -23.89
CA LYS A 86 6.60 -6.64 -23.00
C LYS A 86 6.86 -5.24 -23.54
N TYR A 87 6.31 -4.24 -22.87
CA TYR A 87 6.57 -2.83 -23.12
C TYR A 87 7.53 -2.29 -22.06
N THR A 88 8.54 -1.53 -22.46
CA THR A 88 9.62 -1.03 -21.59
C THR A 88 9.71 0.49 -21.69
N LEU A 89 10.22 1.13 -20.64
CA LEU A 89 10.40 2.58 -20.62
C LEU A 89 11.31 3.10 -21.75
N SER A 90 10.99 4.31 -22.23
CA SER A 90 11.87 5.08 -23.10
C SER A 90 13.05 5.68 -22.32
N GLU A 91 14.14 6.02 -23.02
CA GLU A 91 15.31 6.68 -22.39
C GLU A 91 14.94 8.05 -21.79
N GLU A 92 13.99 8.78 -22.40
CA GLU A 92 13.51 10.07 -21.92
C GLU A 92 12.73 9.90 -20.61
N THR A 93 11.80 8.94 -20.55
CA THR A 93 11.03 8.63 -19.34
C THR A 93 11.94 8.19 -18.20
N ILE A 94 12.95 7.36 -18.48
CA ILE A 94 13.95 6.94 -17.49
C ILE A 94 14.68 8.17 -16.92
N SER A 95 15.18 9.06 -17.79
CA SER A 95 15.89 10.26 -17.35
C SER A 95 15.01 11.17 -16.48
N ASN A 96 13.79 11.46 -16.94
CA ASN A 96 12.87 12.35 -16.23
C ASN A 96 12.46 11.77 -14.87
N ALA A 97 12.18 10.46 -14.80
CA ALA A 97 11.86 9.80 -13.53
C ALA A 97 13.07 9.76 -12.59
N SER A 98 14.27 9.51 -13.09
CA SER A 98 15.49 9.53 -12.27
C SER A 98 15.81 10.92 -11.70
N ASP A 99 15.60 11.98 -12.49
CA ASP A 99 15.79 13.37 -12.05
C ASP A 99 14.74 13.77 -11.01
N LEU A 100 13.47 13.42 -11.24
CA LEU A 100 12.40 13.68 -10.27
C LEU A 100 12.60 12.90 -8.96
N ALA A 101 13.04 11.64 -9.02
CA ALA A 101 13.37 10.86 -7.84
C ALA A 101 14.46 11.54 -6.98
N LYS A 102 15.47 12.12 -7.64
CA LYS A 102 16.52 12.90 -6.96
C LYS A 102 15.94 14.18 -6.35
N GLU A 103 15.11 14.90 -7.08
CA GLU A 103 14.48 16.15 -6.61
C GLU A 103 13.60 15.91 -5.38
N ILE A 104 12.73 14.90 -5.42
CA ILE A 104 11.92 14.48 -4.27
C ILE A 104 12.81 14.19 -3.06
N GLN A 105 13.85 13.36 -3.23
CA GLN A 105 14.72 13.03 -2.12
C GLN A 105 15.48 14.25 -1.57
N SER A 106 15.82 15.22 -2.42
CA SER A 106 16.51 16.44 -2.02
C SER A 106 15.68 17.33 -1.10
N GLU A 107 14.35 17.26 -1.21
CA GLU A 107 13.41 17.95 -0.33
C GLU A 107 12.90 17.07 0.81
N ALA A 108 13.15 15.76 0.79
CA ALA A 108 12.70 14.80 1.80
C ALA A 108 13.69 14.59 2.95
N ILE A 109 14.99 14.76 2.69
CA ILE A 109 16.02 14.53 3.71
C ILE A 109 15.90 15.63 4.78
N THR A 110 15.68 15.22 6.02
CA THR A 110 15.39 16.08 7.16
C THR A 110 16.61 16.22 8.05
N LEU A 111 17.07 17.45 8.25
CA LEU A 111 18.16 17.76 9.18
C LEU A 111 17.59 17.91 10.60
N LEU A 112 17.86 16.92 11.46
CA LEU A 112 17.31 16.87 12.81
C LEU A 112 18.21 17.60 13.82
N GLN A 113 19.52 17.55 13.60
CA GLN A 113 20.51 18.21 14.45
C GLN A 113 21.65 18.74 13.59
N ASN A 114 22.15 19.93 13.90
CA ASN A 114 23.38 20.46 13.32
C ASN A 114 24.07 21.44 14.28
N THR A 115 24.99 20.93 15.09
CA THR A 115 25.77 21.73 16.04
C THR A 115 27.13 22.08 15.46
N ASP A 116 27.69 23.22 15.87
CA ASP A 116 29.00 23.73 15.42
C ASP A 116 29.12 23.89 13.88
N ASP A 117 28.00 24.06 13.17
CA ASP A 117 27.91 24.13 11.70
C ASP A 117 28.63 22.96 11.00
N ASN A 118 28.50 21.76 11.57
CA ASN A 118 29.21 20.56 11.10
C ASN A 118 28.76 20.09 9.70
N LEU A 119 27.49 20.31 9.35
CA LEU A 119 27.03 20.25 7.96
C LEU A 119 26.77 21.66 7.39
N PRO A 120 27.06 21.89 6.09
CA PRO A 120 27.63 20.93 5.14
C PRO A 120 29.08 20.56 5.46
N LEU A 121 29.53 19.39 5.00
CA LEU A 121 30.87 18.87 5.30
C LEU A 121 31.96 19.86 4.85
N ALA A 122 32.89 20.17 5.75
CA ALA A 122 33.96 21.11 5.47
C ALA A 122 35.05 20.52 4.55
N ASP A 123 35.28 19.20 4.63
CA ASP A 123 36.28 18.48 3.85
C ASP A 123 35.64 17.65 2.74
N THR A 124 36.32 17.55 1.61
CA THR A 124 35.90 16.69 0.49
C THR A 124 36.21 15.23 0.75
N ASN A 125 37.16 14.91 1.63
CA ASN A 125 37.44 13.55 2.04
C ASN A 125 36.61 13.21 3.27
N VAL A 126 36.01 12.03 3.32
CA VAL A 126 35.14 11.63 4.43
C VAL A 126 35.26 10.15 4.73
N ASN A 127 35.32 9.81 6.02
CA ASN A 127 35.25 8.43 6.46
C ASN A 127 33.79 8.03 6.64
N VAL A 128 33.34 6.99 5.95
CA VAL A 128 31.95 6.50 6.06
C VAL A 128 31.96 5.16 6.77
N PHE A 129 31.31 5.12 7.93
CA PHE A 129 31.14 3.99 8.82
C PHE A 129 29.70 3.48 8.81
N GLY A 130 29.52 2.27 9.32
CA GLY A 130 28.27 1.53 9.32
C GLY A 130 28.11 0.68 8.06
N TRP A 131 27.81 -0.61 8.22
CA TRP A 131 27.63 -1.53 7.11
C TRP A 131 26.53 -1.09 6.13
N ALA A 132 25.48 -0.45 6.66
CA ALA A 132 24.38 0.12 5.89
C ALA A 132 24.83 1.15 4.85
N SER A 133 26.01 1.76 4.98
CA SER A 133 26.57 2.66 3.96
C SER A 133 26.85 1.98 2.60
N THR A 134 27.18 0.69 2.63
CA THR A 134 27.45 -0.13 1.43
C THR A 134 26.24 -0.92 0.95
N ASN A 135 25.24 -1.10 1.82
CA ASN A 135 24.01 -1.82 1.57
C ASN A 135 22.80 -1.01 2.08
N PRO A 136 22.52 0.18 1.53
CA PRO A 136 21.49 1.05 2.06
C PRO A 136 20.07 0.52 1.83
N VAL A 137 19.10 1.11 2.51
CA VAL A 137 17.67 0.86 2.35
C VAL A 137 17.12 1.82 1.30
N TYR A 138 16.87 1.29 0.10
CA TYR A 138 16.30 2.03 -1.01
C TYR A 138 14.77 2.14 -0.95
N GLY A 139 14.12 1.16 -0.31
CA GLY A 139 12.68 1.04 -0.14
C GLY A 139 12.37 -0.15 0.77
N GLY A 140 11.10 -0.39 1.05
CA GLY A 140 10.67 -1.64 1.66
C GLY A 140 10.58 -2.78 0.66
N THR A 141 10.12 -3.93 1.14
CA THR A 141 9.99 -5.16 0.36
C THR A 141 8.53 -5.45 -0.04
N GLY A 142 8.25 -6.62 -0.60
CA GLY A 142 6.88 -7.02 -0.95
C GLY A 142 6.40 -6.40 -2.25
N SER A 143 5.08 -6.21 -2.36
CA SER A 143 4.41 -5.61 -3.53
C SER A 143 4.87 -4.18 -3.82
N GLY A 144 5.23 -3.40 -2.78
CA GLY A 144 5.76 -2.04 -2.90
C GLY A 144 7.25 -1.90 -3.21
N SER A 145 7.95 -3.01 -3.49
CA SER A 145 9.40 -3.00 -3.77
C SER A 145 9.77 -2.36 -5.11
N MET A 146 11.01 -1.85 -5.21
CA MET A 146 11.56 -1.33 -6.47
C MET A 146 11.84 -2.43 -7.50
N ASN A 147 12.01 -2.04 -8.76
CA ASN A 147 12.36 -2.96 -9.83
C ASN A 147 13.88 -3.16 -9.97
N ALA A 148 14.32 -4.42 -9.98
CA ALA A 148 15.73 -4.78 -10.10
C ALA A 148 16.33 -4.59 -11.51
N ASN A 149 15.52 -4.23 -12.53
CA ASN A 149 16.01 -4.03 -13.89
C ASN A 149 16.74 -2.70 -14.10
N TYR A 150 16.64 -1.77 -13.15
CA TYR A 150 17.29 -0.45 -13.23
C TYR A 150 18.40 -0.35 -12.19
N GLU A 151 19.48 0.34 -12.54
CA GLU A 151 20.60 0.55 -11.63
C GLU A 151 20.18 1.46 -10.48
N THR A 152 20.69 1.16 -9.28
CA THR A 152 20.48 1.98 -8.08
C THR A 152 21.70 2.84 -7.82
N THR A 153 21.51 4.12 -7.48
CA THR A 153 22.59 4.98 -6.97
C THR A 153 22.78 4.70 -5.48
N SER A 154 23.92 4.15 -5.09
CA SER A 154 24.24 3.94 -3.66
C SER A 154 24.59 5.24 -2.92
N ILE A 155 24.63 5.22 -1.59
CA ILE A 155 25.10 6.37 -0.76
C ILE A 155 26.51 6.81 -1.20
N LEU A 156 27.46 5.87 -1.26
CA LEU A 156 28.85 6.18 -1.62
C LEU A 156 28.96 6.73 -3.06
N GLN A 157 28.13 6.23 -3.97
CA GLN A 157 28.06 6.76 -5.34
C GLN A 157 27.50 8.18 -5.36
N GLY A 158 26.39 8.45 -4.65
CA GLY A 158 25.82 9.80 -4.55
C GLY A 158 26.80 10.81 -3.96
N MET A 159 27.56 10.41 -2.94
CA MET A 159 28.65 11.22 -2.38
C MET A 159 29.75 11.49 -3.42
N ALA A 160 30.15 10.49 -4.20
CA ALA A 160 31.13 10.66 -5.27
C ALA A 160 30.64 11.59 -6.39
N GLU A 161 29.35 11.50 -6.76
CA GLU A 161 28.71 12.40 -7.74
C GLU A 161 28.70 13.86 -7.26
N ALA A 162 28.55 14.08 -5.96
CA ALA A 162 28.65 15.39 -5.31
C ALA A 162 30.10 15.89 -5.10
N GLY A 163 31.10 15.09 -5.48
CA GLY A 163 32.52 15.45 -5.38
C GLY A 163 33.19 15.11 -4.05
N LEU A 164 32.53 14.33 -3.20
CA LEU A 164 33.12 13.79 -1.97
C LEU A 164 33.91 12.51 -2.29
N THR A 165 35.05 12.34 -1.64
CA THR A 165 35.90 11.15 -1.76
C THR A 165 35.81 10.34 -0.47
N THR A 166 35.30 9.11 -0.56
CA THR A 166 35.12 8.22 0.60
C THR A 166 36.32 7.30 0.80
N ASN A 167 36.58 6.89 2.03
CA ASN A 167 37.65 5.94 2.34
C ASN A 167 37.34 4.53 1.80
N GLU A 168 38.08 4.10 0.77
CA GLU A 168 37.88 2.79 0.12
C GLU A 168 38.18 1.61 1.04
N GLU A 169 39.09 1.74 2.02
CA GLU A 169 39.44 0.65 2.95
C GLU A 169 38.25 0.33 3.87
N LEU A 170 37.51 1.35 4.32
CA LEU A 170 36.28 1.17 5.12
C LEU A 170 35.16 0.52 4.28
N SER A 171 34.90 1.03 3.07
CA SER A 171 33.90 0.41 2.19
C SER A 171 34.23 -1.05 1.86
N LYS A 172 35.52 -1.36 1.71
CA LYS A 172 36.00 -2.72 1.50
C LYS A 172 35.75 -3.60 2.73
N LEU A 173 35.99 -3.11 3.94
CA LEU A 173 35.71 -3.85 5.18
C LEU A 173 34.23 -4.30 5.22
N TYR A 174 33.29 -3.39 4.95
CA TYR A 174 31.86 -3.71 5.01
C TYR A 174 31.42 -4.69 3.91
N THR A 175 31.88 -4.48 2.67
CA THR A 175 31.57 -5.40 1.57
C THR A 175 32.20 -6.79 1.73
N ASP A 176 33.39 -6.89 2.33
CA ASP A 176 34.03 -8.16 2.67
C ASP A 176 33.33 -8.86 3.85
N TYR A 177 32.77 -8.10 4.79
CA TYR A 177 31.99 -8.62 5.91
C TYR A 177 30.68 -9.25 5.43
N ARG A 178 29.88 -8.50 4.65
CA ARG A 178 28.67 -9.00 4.02
C ARG A 178 28.27 -8.15 2.81
N ALA A 179 27.88 -8.81 1.72
CA ALA A 179 27.57 -8.16 0.44
C ALA A 179 26.06 -8.03 0.15
N ASP A 180 25.21 -8.66 0.96
CA ASP A 180 23.76 -8.74 0.77
C ASP A 180 23.01 -8.33 2.04
N ARG A 181 21.86 -7.69 1.88
CA ARG A 181 20.95 -7.36 2.96
C ARG A 181 20.03 -8.55 3.28
N PRO A 182 19.84 -8.89 4.58
CA PRO A 182 18.79 -9.79 5.03
C PRO A 182 17.42 -9.46 4.42
N VAL A 183 16.66 -10.50 4.10
CA VAL A 183 15.35 -10.35 3.47
C VAL A 183 14.28 -10.30 4.54
N VAL A 184 13.50 -9.23 4.55
CA VAL A 184 12.27 -9.07 5.35
C VAL A 184 11.12 -9.00 4.38
N ALA A 185 10.40 -10.09 4.11
CA ALA A 185 9.28 -10.17 3.16
C ALA A 185 8.33 -11.31 3.54
N MET A 186 7.17 -11.40 2.88
CA MET A 186 6.13 -12.41 3.16
C MET A 186 6.63 -13.85 3.29
N ALA A 187 7.65 -14.25 2.52
CA ALA A 187 8.16 -15.63 2.51
C ALA A 187 9.40 -15.86 3.39
N GLU A 188 10.07 -14.80 3.83
CA GLU A 188 11.32 -14.88 4.59
C GLU A 188 11.48 -13.61 5.44
N GLN A 189 11.68 -13.79 6.74
CA GLN A 189 11.79 -12.68 7.70
C GLN A 189 13.09 -12.83 8.51
N ASP A 190 14.22 -12.50 7.88
CA ASP A 190 15.53 -12.39 8.53
C ASP A 190 15.75 -10.95 9.00
N TRP A 191 15.62 -10.74 10.30
CA TRP A 191 15.76 -9.44 10.97
C TRP A 191 17.21 -9.13 11.37
N THR A 192 18.18 -9.93 10.90
CA THR A 192 19.61 -9.68 11.16
C THR A 192 19.97 -8.24 10.79
N LEU A 193 20.75 -7.57 11.64
CA LEU A 193 21.33 -6.26 11.38
C LEU A 193 22.84 -6.44 11.21
N PRO A 194 23.34 -6.68 9.98
CA PRO A 194 24.76 -6.94 9.80
C PRO A 194 25.56 -5.69 10.16
N GLU A 195 26.52 -5.84 11.06
CA GLU A 195 27.47 -4.79 11.41
C GLU A 195 28.80 -5.42 11.85
N VAL A 196 29.91 -4.78 11.54
CA VAL A 196 31.24 -5.28 11.88
C VAL A 196 31.49 -5.05 13.38
N PRO A 197 31.84 -6.08 14.18
CA PRO A 197 32.22 -5.89 15.57
C PRO A 197 33.40 -4.91 15.70
N ALA A 198 33.35 -3.99 16.66
CA ALA A 198 34.40 -2.97 16.85
C ALA A 198 35.82 -3.56 17.00
N ALA A 199 35.94 -4.78 17.54
CA ALA A 199 37.20 -5.50 17.68
C ALA A 199 37.85 -5.93 16.34
N ASP A 200 37.07 -6.02 15.27
CA ASP A 200 37.53 -6.42 13.94
C ASP A 200 38.04 -5.23 13.11
N TYR A 201 37.84 -3.99 13.58
CA TYR A 201 38.52 -2.82 13.02
C TYR A 201 39.98 -2.82 13.45
N SER A 202 40.88 -3.08 12.50
CA SER A 202 42.31 -3.05 12.80
C SER A 202 42.76 -1.63 13.19
N GLN A 203 43.73 -1.54 14.10
CA GLN A 203 44.32 -0.24 14.46
C GLN A 203 44.90 0.49 13.23
N GLU A 204 45.48 -0.24 12.28
CA GLU A 204 46.00 0.32 11.03
C GLU A 204 44.91 0.98 10.19
N LEU A 205 43.71 0.37 10.13
CA LEU A 205 42.55 0.94 9.45
C LEU A 205 42.06 2.22 10.12
N ILE A 206 41.99 2.25 11.45
CA ILE A 206 41.57 3.46 12.18
C ILE A 206 42.62 4.56 12.05
N ASP A 207 43.91 4.25 12.15
CA ASP A 207 44.99 5.21 11.93
C ASP A 207 44.93 5.77 10.50
N SER A 208 44.72 4.90 9.50
CA SER A 208 44.51 5.27 8.08
C SER A 208 43.29 6.19 7.90
N ALA A 209 42.17 5.89 8.55
CA ALA A 209 40.97 6.72 8.51
C ALA A 209 41.21 8.13 9.08
N LYS A 210 41.94 8.24 10.20
CA LYS A 210 42.30 9.54 10.80
C LYS A 210 43.29 10.34 9.95
N GLU A 211 44.17 9.66 9.21
CA GLU A 211 45.04 10.31 8.23
C GLU A 211 44.25 10.76 6.97
N PHE A 212 43.15 10.08 6.65
CA PHE A 212 42.34 10.35 5.46
C PHE A 212 41.44 11.59 5.60
N SER A 213 40.76 11.73 6.74
CA SER A 213 39.88 12.88 7.05
C SER A 213 39.58 12.96 8.55
N ASP A 214 39.30 14.17 9.05
CA ASP A 214 38.75 14.40 10.39
C ASP A 214 37.20 14.28 10.42
N GLU A 215 36.56 14.26 9.25
CA GLU A 215 35.10 14.10 9.09
C GLU A 215 34.71 12.62 9.06
N ALA A 216 33.71 12.25 9.88
CA ALA A 216 33.14 10.92 9.91
C ALA A 216 31.62 10.96 9.68
N VAL A 217 31.12 10.02 8.88
CA VAL A 217 29.69 9.77 8.67
C VAL A 217 29.38 8.37 9.17
N ILE A 218 28.35 8.20 9.99
CA ILE A 218 27.82 6.90 10.43
C ILE A 218 26.47 6.68 9.76
N VAL A 219 26.25 5.50 9.17
CA VAL A 219 24.96 5.14 8.58
C VAL A 219 24.32 3.99 9.35
N ILE A 220 23.14 4.22 9.91
CA ILE A 220 22.29 3.20 10.54
C ILE A 220 21.08 2.94 9.64
N GLY A 221 20.78 1.68 9.36
CA GLY A 221 19.72 1.30 8.42
C GLY A 221 18.67 0.37 9.04
N ARG A 222 17.38 0.65 8.79
CA ARG A 222 16.25 -0.22 9.18
C ARG A 222 15.31 -0.40 7.99
N VAL A 223 14.90 -1.64 7.75
CA VAL A 223 14.01 -2.00 6.64
C VAL A 223 12.69 -2.52 7.18
N GLY A 224 11.59 -2.09 6.58
CA GLY A 224 10.25 -2.66 6.77
C GLY A 224 9.84 -3.48 5.54
N GLY A 225 8.80 -4.28 5.69
CA GLY A 225 8.33 -5.15 4.63
C GLY A 225 6.92 -5.67 4.86
N GLU A 226 6.35 -6.17 3.77
CA GLU A 226 5.05 -6.83 3.77
C GLU A 226 5.12 -8.22 4.43
N GLY A 227 4.11 -8.56 5.22
CA GLY A 227 3.91 -9.87 5.86
C GLY A 227 4.37 -9.98 7.32
N ALA A 228 4.97 -8.93 7.90
CA ALA A 228 5.22 -8.85 9.33
C ALA A 228 5.50 -7.42 9.80
N ASP A 229 5.12 -7.15 11.04
CA ASP A 229 5.54 -5.95 11.77
C ASP A 229 6.97 -6.11 12.30
N LEU A 230 7.63 -4.97 12.53
CA LEU A 230 8.97 -4.92 13.10
C LEU A 230 8.98 -5.52 14.52
N PRO A 231 9.99 -6.34 14.87
CA PRO A 231 10.04 -6.96 16.18
C PRO A 231 10.12 -5.93 17.31
N LYS A 232 9.13 -5.97 18.21
CA LYS A 232 9.15 -5.23 19.50
C LYS A 232 10.10 -5.85 20.52
N ASN A 233 10.54 -7.09 20.30
CA ASN A 233 11.57 -7.76 21.06
C ASN A 233 12.39 -8.67 20.12
N MET A 234 13.65 -8.34 19.91
CA MET A 234 14.56 -9.06 19.02
C MET A 234 14.90 -10.47 19.51
N LYS A 235 14.67 -10.76 20.79
CA LYS A 235 14.79 -12.12 21.37
C LYS A 235 13.46 -12.86 21.44
N GLY A 236 12.40 -12.28 20.86
CA GLY A 236 11.07 -12.88 20.81
C GLY A 236 11.04 -14.25 20.12
N GLU A 237 10.03 -15.04 20.45
CA GLU A 237 9.81 -16.34 19.79
C GLU A 237 9.50 -16.13 18.29
N GLY A 238 10.09 -16.94 17.43
CA GLY A 238 9.89 -16.86 15.98
C GLY A 238 10.76 -15.82 15.24
N ILE A 239 11.52 -14.99 15.96
CA ILE A 239 12.42 -14.01 15.35
C ILE A 239 13.70 -14.68 14.87
N THR A 240 14.02 -14.50 13.59
CA THR A 240 15.30 -14.91 13.01
C THR A 240 16.29 -13.75 13.08
N TYR A 241 17.34 -13.91 13.89
CA TYR A 241 18.42 -12.95 14.03
C TYR A 241 19.76 -13.66 14.18
N ASN A 242 20.74 -13.32 13.34
CA ASN A 242 22.10 -13.83 13.43
C ASN A 242 23.00 -12.80 14.10
N ASN A 243 23.48 -13.13 15.29
CA ASN A 243 24.31 -12.25 16.09
C ASN A 243 25.65 -11.91 15.42
N ASN A 244 26.05 -10.63 15.44
CA ASN A 244 27.28 -10.16 14.78
C ASN A 244 28.56 -10.62 15.49
N SER A 245 28.48 -10.87 16.80
CA SER A 245 29.61 -11.27 17.65
C SER A 245 29.43 -12.67 18.23
N THR A 246 30.54 -13.33 18.59
CA THR A 246 30.50 -14.54 19.45
C THR A 246 30.78 -14.26 20.91
N GLU A 247 31.16 -13.02 21.25
CA GLU A 247 31.59 -12.62 22.60
C GLU A 247 30.48 -11.97 23.43
N TYR A 248 29.48 -11.39 22.78
CA TYR A 248 28.33 -10.72 23.37
C TYR A 248 27.10 -10.91 22.48
N GLU A 249 25.91 -10.69 23.02
CA GLU A 249 24.66 -10.63 22.25
C GLU A 249 24.38 -9.18 21.83
N ASP A 250 23.82 -9.00 20.64
CA ASP A 250 23.47 -7.69 20.07
C ASP A 250 22.27 -7.06 20.75
N PHE A 251 21.37 -7.89 21.28
CA PHE A 251 20.15 -7.45 21.94
C PHE A 251 19.96 -8.20 23.25
N GLU A 252 19.53 -7.48 24.28
CA GLU A 252 18.96 -7.99 25.51
C GLU A 252 17.46 -8.32 25.35
N ASP A 253 16.88 -9.03 26.33
CA ASP A 253 15.45 -9.36 26.28
C ASP A 253 14.61 -8.10 26.52
N GLY A 254 13.74 -7.78 25.56
CA GLY A 254 12.89 -6.58 25.59
C GLY A 254 13.36 -5.45 24.68
N GLU A 255 14.59 -5.52 24.14
CA GLU A 255 15.09 -4.55 23.16
C GLU A 255 14.52 -4.85 21.76
N SER A 256 14.14 -3.80 21.07
CA SER A 256 13.40 -3.85 19.81
C SER A 256 14.27 -3.61 18.58
N PHE A 257 13.71 -3.86 17.40
CA PHE A 257 14.39 -3.60 16.12
C PHE A 257 14.64 -2.10 15.87
N LEU A 258 13.94 -1.21 16.59
CA LEU A 258 14.03 0.25 16.44
C LEU A 258 14.94 0.90 17.50
N GLU A 259 15.78 0.07 18.14
CA GLU A 259 16.89 0.47 19.01
C GLU A 259 18.23 0.10 18.34
N LEU A 260 19.34 0.60 18.87
CA LEU A 260 20.68 0.18 18.44
C LEU A 260 20.96 -1.25 18.90
N SER A 261 21.60 -2.03 18.06
CA SER A 261 22.29 -3.25 18.51
C SER A 261 23.57 -2.91 19.27
N LYS A 262 24.02 -3.81 20.15
CA LYS A 262 25.31 -3.68 20.85
C LYS A 262 26.48 -3.45 19.89
N THR A 263 26.52 -4.13 18.74
CA THR A 263 27.57 -3.93 17.74
C THR A 263 27.50 -2.54 17.08
N GLU A 264 26.31 -1.98 16.83
CA GLU A 264 26.18 -0.61 16.33
C GLU A 264 26.63 0.42 17.38
N GLU A 265 26.26 0.23 18.66
CA GLU A 265 26.75 1.06 19.76
C GLU A 265 28.28 1.03 19.87
N ASP A 266 28.88 -0.17 19.82
CA ASP A 266 30.33 -0.35 19.90
C ASP A 266 31.05 0.35 18.72
N MET A 267 30.42 0.36 17.54
CA MET A 267 30.92 1.07 16.36
C MET A 267 30.83 2.59 16.56
N ILE A 268 29.73 3.10 17.13
CA ILE A 268 29.59 4.52 17.48
C ILE A 268 30.64 4.92 18.53
N ASP A 269 30.86 4.11 19.58
CA ASP A 269 31.90 4.32 20.59
C ASP A 269 33.30 4.41 19.95
N LEU A 270 33.60 3.50 19.01
CA LEU A 270 34.86 3.47 18.29
C LEU A 270 35.06 4.74 17.44
N VAL A 271 34.05 5.15 16.69
CA VAL A 271 34.11 6.34 15.82
C VAL A 271 34.24 7.60 16.67
N THR A 272 33.36 7.80 17.66
CA THR A 272 33.34 9.01 18.51
C THR A 272 34.54 9.13 19.45
N SER A 273 35.25 8.03 19.73
CA SER A 273 36.55 8.07 20.42
C SER A 273 37.71 8.54 19.52
N ASN A 274 37.52 8.58 18.21
CA ASN A 274 38.56 8.90 17.23
C ASN A 274 38.30 10.17 16.42
N PHE A 275 37.04 10.58 16.27
CA PHE A 275 36.60 11.71 15.47
C PHE A 275 35.67 12.60 16.30
N ASP A 276 35.88 13.93 16.24
CA ASP A 276 35.07 14.92 16.96
C ASP A 276 33.95 15.53 16.09
N LYS A 277 33.98 15.26 14.78
CA LYS A 277 33.05 15.76 13.77
C LYS A 277 32.32 14.60 13.11
N VAL A 278 31.26 14.13 13.77
CA VAL A 278 30.50 12.97 13.33
C VAL A 278 29.12 13.41 12.85
N THR A 279 28.76 12.97 11.66
CA THR A 279 27.40 13.06 11.11
C THR A 279 26.76 11.69 11.20
N LEU A 280 25.60 11.58 11.86
CA LEU A 280 24.78 10.37 11.83
C LEU A 280 23.72 10.47 10.73
N ILE A 281 23.55 9.41 9.96
CA ILE A 281 22.49 9.27 8.97
C ILE A 281 21.64 8.07 9.38
N TYR A 282 20.36 8.32 9.67
CA TYR A 282 19.37 7.28 9.84
C TYR A 282 18.66 7.01 8.51
N ASN A 283 18.79 5.80 7.98
CA ASN A 283 18.17 5.35 6.74
C ASN A 283 17.12 4.26 7.00
N GLY A 284 15.90 4.71 7.28
CA GLY A 284 14.71 3.90 7.48
C GLY A 284 13.45 4.75 7.38
N ALA A 285 12.29 4.12 7.20
CA ALA A 285 11.01 4.83 7.12
C ALA A 285 10.31 4.98 8.49
N ASN A 286 10.49 4.00 9.37
CA ASN A 286 9.90 3.99 10.70
C ASN A 286 10.61 4.98 11.62
N ILE A 287 9.92 5.44 12.66
CA ILE A 287 10.55 6.20 13.75
C ILE A 287 11.62 5.32 14.42
N PHE A 288 12.78 5.88 14.74
CA PHE A 288 13.88 5.20 15.41
C PHE A 288 14.25 5.94 16.69
N GLU A 289 14.59 5.20 17.75
CA GLU A 289 15.00 5.83 19.02
C GLU A 289 16.38 6.48 18.87
N LEU A 290 16.38 7.77 18.59
CA LEU A 290 17.59 8.57 18.42
C LEU A 290 18.09 9.19 19.73
N GLY A 291 17.48 8.87 20.88
CA GLY A 291 17.86 9.45 22.18
C GLY A 291 19.32 9.22 22.56
N PHE A 292 19.95 8.16 22.07
CA PHE A 292 21.36 7.87 22.34
C PHE A 292 22.32 8.96 21.82
N VAL A 293 21.94 9.75 20.81
CA VAL A 293 22.83 10.76 20.21
C VAL A 293 23.30 11.81 21.23
N GLU A 294 22.49 12.07 22.26
CA GLU A 294 22.83 13.01 23.34
C GLU A 294 23.99 12.52 24.21
N ASN A 295 24.23 11.21 24.24
CA ASN A 295 25.37 10.62 24.95
C ASN A 295 26.70 10.80 24.18
N TYR A 296 26.64 11.22 22.91
CA TYR A 296 27.76 11.35 22.00
C TYR A 296 27.92 12.79 21.49
N PRO A 297 28.56 13.70 22.25
CA PRO A 297 28.73 15.10 21.85
C PRO A 297 29.57 15.30 20.57
N GLN A 298 30.25 14.25 20.10
CA GLN A 298 30.95 14.20 18.81
C GLN A 298 30.00 14.01 17.62
N ILE A 299 28.79 13.46 17.84
CA ILE A 299 27.72 13.47 16.84
C ILE A 299 27.19 14.89 16.78
N LYS A 300 27.69 15.64 15.80
CA LYS A 300 27.35 17.05 15.61
C LYS A 300 26.11 17.23 14.77
N SER A 301 25.92 16.36 13.78
CA SER A 301 24.78 16.42 12.87
C SER A 301 24.03 15.10 12.82
N VAL A 302 22.71 15.17 12.68
CA VAL A 302 21.82 14.02 12.50
C VAL A 302 20.91 14.30 11.31
N LEU A 303 20.94 13.42 10.31
CA LEU A 303 20.07 13.44 9.15
C LEU A 303 19.13 12.23 9.20
N TRP A 304 17.84 12.47 9.03
CA TRP A 304 16.92 11.42 8.63
C TRP A 304 16.85 11.37 7.10
N CYS A 305 17.20 10.22 6.54
CA CYS A 305 17.16 9.95 5.11
C CYS A 305 16.21 8.75 4.87
N PRO A 306 14.89 8.98 4.75
CA PRO A 306 13.96 7.91 4.44
C PRO A 306 14.29 7.27 3.08
N PRO A 307 13.74 6.08 2.77
CA PRO A 307 14.19 5.29 1.63
C PRO A 307 14.13 6.03 0.29
N ALA A 308 15.27 6.05 -0.41
CA ALA A 308 15.54 7.03 -1.46
C ALA A 308 15.13 6.60 -2.88
N GLY A 309 14.46 5.46 -3.05
CA GLY A 309 14.14 4.92 -4.37
C GLY A 309 15.40 4.59 -5.18
N GLN A 310 15.28 4.56 -6.50
CA GLN A 310 16.35 4.07 -7.38
C GLN A 310 17.55 5.02 -7.42
N THR A 311 17.32 6.34 -7.50
CA THR A 311 18.38 7.34 -7.76
C THR A 311 18.48 8.44 -6.69
N GLY A 312 17.63 8.41 -5.65
CA GLY A 312 17.52 9.50 -4.69
C GLY A 312 18.75 9.71 -3.80
N PHE A 313 19.61 8.70 -3.57
CA PHE A 313 20.83 8.89 -2.75
C PHE A 313 21.82 9.88 -3.35
N SER A 314 21.70 10.23 -4.64
CA SER A 314 22.42 11.37 -5.23
C SER A 314 22.15 12.67 -4.45
N ALA A 315 20.93 12.86 -3.97
CA ALA A 315 20.53 14.03 -3.18
C ALA A 315 21.18 14.06 -1.79
N LEU A 316 21.39 12.89 -1.16
CA LEU A 316 22.11 12.81 0.10
C LEU A 316 23.56 13.29 -0.06
N GLY A 317 24.22 12.90 -1.16
CA GLY A 317 25.55 13.42 -1.49
C GLY A 317 25.56 14.94 -1.63
N ASP A 318 24.57 15.50 -2.32
CA ASP A 318 24.44 16.96 -2.52
C ASP A 318 24.21 17.72 -1.21
N ILE A 319 23.40 17.18 -0.31
CA ILE A 319 23.17 17.76 1.02
C ILE A 319 24.47 17.73 1.83
N LEU A 320 25.13 16.57 1.92
CA LEU A 320 26.39 16.44 2.65
C LEU A 320 27.47 17.40 2.11
N ALA A 321 27.52 17.62 0.79
CA ALA A 321 28.45 18.55 0.15
C ALA A 321 28.02 20.02 0.23
N GLY A 322 26.78 20.32 0.64
CA GLY A 322 26.23 21.67 0.68
C GLY A 322 25.85 22.26 -0.67
N THR A 323 25.78 21.45 -1.73
CA THR A 323 25.21 21.87 -3.02
C THR A 323 23.69 22.01 -2.94
N THR A 324 23.05 21.25 -2.05
CA THR A 324 21.63 21.40 -1.71
C THR A 324 21.48 21.73 -0.22
N ASN A 325 20.64 22.71 0.08
CA ASN A 325 20.25 23.02 1.46
C ASN A 325 19.06 22.12 1.86
N PRO A 326 19.15 21.32 2.94
CA PRO A 326 18.04 20.49 3.38
C PRO A 326 16.82 21.34 3.74
N SER A 327 15.65 20.84 3.34
CA SER A 327 14.35 21.47 3.57
C SER A 327 13.24 20.47 3.88
N GLY A 328 13.62 19.23 4.22
CA GLY A 328 12.67 18.23 4.70
C GLY A 328 12.20 18.55 6.10
N LYS A 329 10.97 18.15 6.41
CA LYS A 329 10.37 18.18 7.74
C LYS A 329 9.93 16.78 8.11
N THR A 330 9.87 16.44 9.40
CA THR A 330 9.43 15.12 9.84
C THR A 330 7.97 14.88 9.45
N SER A 331 7.68 13.69 8.92
CA SER A 331 6.30 13.20 8.71
C SER A 331 5.69 12.57 9.96
N ASP A 332 6.51 12.28 10.98
CA ASP A 332 6.11 11.54 12.18
C ASP A 332 6.85 12.07 13.41
N THR A 333 6.26 11.88 14.60
CA THR A 333 6.84 12.33 15.87
C THR A 333 7.92 11.36 16.35
N PHE A 334 9.16 11.83 16.53
CA PHE A 334 10.23 11.04 17.13
C PHE A 334 10.19 11.16 18.65
N VAL A 335 10.15 10.02 19.33
CA VAL A 335 10.09 9.94 20.80
C VAL A 335 11.29 9.21 21.38
N TYR A 336 11.60 9.48 22.65
CA TYR A 336 12.71 8.83 23.36
C TYR A 336 12.45 7.37 23.74
N ASP A 337 11.18 6.97 23.88
CA ASP A 337 10.78 5.61 24.28
C ASP A 337 9.51 5.20 23.52
N LEU A 338 9.68 4.33 22.52
CA LEU A 338 8.61 3.82 21.67
C LEU A 338 7.66 2.89 22.44
N THR A 339 8.05 2.37 23.61
CA THR A 339 7.18 1.56 24.46
C THR A 339 6.07 2.39 25.13
N GLN A 340 6.23 3.71 25.17
CA GLN A 340 5.25 4.66 25.72
C GLN A 340 4.26 5.18 24.67
N GLN A 341 4.36 4.76 23.41
CA GLN A 341 3.38 5.10 22.38
C GLN A 341 1.98 4.63 22.78
N PRO A 342 0.93 5.41 22.51
CA PRO A 342 -0.43 5.05 22.93
C PRO A 342 -0.92 3.74 22.30
N SER A 343 -0.48 3.43 21.08
CA SER A 343 -0.82 2.18 20.38
C SER A 343 0.05 0.99 20.79
N TYR A 344 1.13 1.16 21.57
CA TYR A 344 2.16 0.13 21.78
C TYR A 344 1.60 -1.20 22.31
N ASN A 345 0.74 -1.14 23.33
CA ASN A 345 0.14 -2.32 23.95
C ASN A 345 -1.05 -2.89 23.17
N ASN A 346 -1.56 -2.16 22.18
CA ASN A 346 -2.74 -2.50 21.39
C ASN A 346 -2.39 -2.65 19.89
N ALA A 347 -1.16 -3.10 19.63
CA ALA A 347 -0.71 -3.61 18.33
C ALA A 347 0.10 -4.89 18.59
N GLY A 348 -0.24 -5.99 17.94
CA GLY A 348 0.42 -7.29 18.09
C GLY A 348 -0.45 -8.48 17.71
N ASP A 349 -0.05 -9.66 18.19
CA ASP A 349 -0.73 -10.93 17.95
C ASP A 349 -1.80 -11.21 19.01
N PHE A 350 -3.04 -10.80 18.76
CA PHE A 350 -4.18 -11.08 19.64
C PHE A 350 -5.22 -11.95 18.95
N LYS A 351 -5.31 -13.23 19.36
CA LYS A 351 -6.27 -14.21 18.80
C LYS A 351 -7.44 -14.45 19.75
N TYR A 352 -8.67 -14.51 19.22
CA TYR A 352 -9.83 -14.83 20.04
C TYR A 352 -9.82 -16.31 20.49
N GLU A 353 -9.96 -16.54 21.79
CA GLU A 353 -10.01 -17.88 22.38
C GLU A 353 -11.33 -18.60 22.10
N ASN A 354 -12.40 -17.85 21.85
CA ASN A 354 -13.75 -18.39 21.70
C ASN A 354 -14.24 -18.42 20.24
N MET A 355 -13.36 -18.33 19.23
CA MET A 355 -13.77 -18.29 17.81
C MET A 355 -13.33 -19.52 17.00
N THR A 356 -12.99 -20.61 17.68
CA THR A 356 -12.47 -21.85 17.05
C THR A 356 -13.44 -22.56 16.11
N GLU A 357 -14.73 -22.22 16.09
CA GLU A 357 -15.68 -22.73 15.08
C GLU A 357 -15.61 -22.01 13.71
N PHE A 358 -14.81 -20.95 13.60
CA PHE A 358 -14.56 -20.22 12.35
C PHE A 358 -13.10 -20.38 11.85
N PRO A 359 -12.52 -21.59 11.81
CA PRO A 359 -11.15 -21.73 11.36
C PRO A 359 -11.02 -21.41 9.87
N THR A 360 -9.92 -20.79 9.49
CA THR A 360 -9.52 -20.62 8.08
C THR A 360 -8.08 -21.10 7.88
N GLU A 361 -7.66 -21.25 6.63
CA GLU A 361 -6.27 -21.59 6.30
C GLU A 361 -5.73 -20.54 5.33
N ASN A 362 -4.54 -20.00 5.60
CA ASN A 362 -3.85 -19.09 4.70
C ASN A 362 -2.36 -19.45 4.57
N PHE A 363 -1.67 -18.85 3.59
CA PHE A 363 -0.28 -19.22 3.28
C PHE A 363 0.77 -18.57 4.21
N GLU A 364 0.41 -17.56 5.00
CA GLU A 364 1.31 -16.88 5.94
C GLU A 364 1.35 -17.62 7.28
N GLU A 365 0.19 -18.06 7.78
CA GLU A 365 0.01 -18.63 9.13
C GLU A 365 -0.44 -20.10 9.16
N GLY A 366 -0.88 -20.67 8.03
CA GLY A 366 -1.53 -21.98 8.01
C GLY A 366 -2.96 -21.93 8.57
N GLU A 367 -3.36 -22.92 9.37
CA GLU A 367 -4.67 -22.92 10.04
C GLU A 367 -4.70 -21.83 11.12
N THR A 368 -5.63 -20.89 11.01
CA THR A 368 -5.77 -19.73 11.89
C THR A 368 -7.21 -19.57 12.39
N SER A 369 -7.41 -18.66 13.34
CA SER A 369 -8.70 -18.28 13.92
C SER A 369 -8.79 -16.76 13.99
N PRO A 370 -10.01 -16.18 14.06
CA PRO A 370 -10.19 -14.73 14.12
C PRO A 370 -9.32 -14.04 15.17
N ALA A 371 -8.61 -13.00 14.74
CA ALA A 371 -7.79 -12.14 15.57
C ALA A 371 -8.48 -10.79 15.83
N PHE A 372 -7.90 -9.94 16.68
CA PHE A 372 -8.37 -8.57 16.88
C PHE A 372 -7.25 -7.58 17.14
N VAL A 373 -7.57 -6.31 16.95
CA VAL A 373 -6.75 -5.16 17.34
C VAL A 373 -7.67 -4.01 17.77
N ASN A 374 -7.26 -3.26 18.79
CA ASN A 374 -8.07 -2.19 19.36
C ASN A 374 -7.39 -0.83 19.13
N TYR A 375 -8.06 0.09 18.44
CA TYR A 375 -7.57 1.45 18.22
C TYR A 375 -7.98 2.34 19.40
N VAL A 376 -7.47 1.97 20.58
CA VAL A 376 -7.87 2.54 21.88
C VAL A 376 -7.56 4.03 21.98
N GLU A 377 -6.57 4.51 21.25
CA GLU A 377 -6.14 5.90 21.22
C GLU A 377 -7.14 6.83 20.52
N SER A 378 -8.13 6.30 19.79
CA SER A 378 -9.13 7.09 19.06
C SER A 378 -8.44 8.12 18.15
N ILE A 379 -8.81 9.40 18.23
CA ILE A 379 -8.21 10.50 17.45
C ILE A 379 -6.79 10.88 17.88
N TYR A 380 -6.31 10.38 19.02
CA TYR A 380 -5.01 10.73 19.61
C TYR A 380 -3.89 9.86 19.01
N VAL A 381 -3.67 9.98 17.70
CA VAL A 381 -2.58 9.32 16.96
C VAL A 381 -1.44 10.30 16.76
N GLY A 382 -0.19 9.86 16.96
CA GLY A 382 0.99 10.70 16.73
C GLY A 382 1.03 11.96 17.59
N TYR A 383 1.45 13.09 17.01
CA TYR A 383 1.53 14.41 17.66
C TYR A 383 0.22 14.81 18.33
N LYS A 384 -0.94 14.42 17.79
CA LYS A 384 -2.25 14.72 18.41
C LYS A 384 -2.34 14.18 19.84
N TYR A 385 -1.71 13.04 20.13
CA TYR A 385 -1.57 12.54 21.49
C TYR A 385 -0.55 13.32 22.30
N TYR A 386 0.68 13.49 21.80
CA TYR A 386 1.77 14.07 22.59
C TYR A 386 1.53 15.53 22.96
N GLU A 387 1.08 16.35 22.01
CA GLU A 387 0.76 17.76 22.26
C GLU A 387 -0.39 17.88 23.26
N THR A 388 -1.48 17.12 23.05
CA THR A 388 -2.66 17.16 23.94
C THR A 388 -2.36 16.60 25.32
N ALA A 389 -1.61 15.51 25.43
CA ALA A 389 -1.21 14.95 26.72
C ALA A 389 -0.31 15.91 27.49
N ALA A 390 0.55 16.68 26.81
CA ALA A 390 1.36 17.73 27.44
C ALA A 390 0.50 18.93 27.89
N ASP A 391 -0.42 19.41 27.05
CA ASP A 391 -1.36 20.49 27.39
C ASP A 391 -2.23 20.13 28.61
N GLU A 392 -2.65 18.86 28.70
CA GLU A 392 -3.39 18.32 29.85
C GLU A 392 -2.50 17.98 31.05
N GLY A 393 -1.17 18.09 30.93
CA GLY A 393 -0.21 17.77 32.01
C GLY A 393 -0.09 16.28 32.34
N ALA A 394 -0.49 15.40 31.42
CA ALA A 394 -0.41 13.95 31.54
C ALA A 394 0.99 13.39 31.24
N ILE A 395 1.81 14.13 30.49
CA ILE A 395 3.22 13.80 30.21
C ILE A 395 4.12 15.03 30.38
N ASP A 396 5.43 14.80 30.45
CA ASP A 396 6.47 15.83 30.30
C ASP A 396 6.96 15.82 28.85
N TYR A 397 6.64 16.85 28.07
CA TYR A 397 6.86 16.86 26.62
C TYR A 397 8.33 16.72 26.26
N ASP A 398 9.20 17.56 26.83
CA ASP A 398 10.65 17.58 26.55
C ASP A 398 11.36 16.27 26.97
N ALA A 399 10.74 15.50 27.88
CA ALA A 399 11.25 14.19 28.30
C ALA A 399 10.68 13.03 27.46
N THR A 400 9.69 13.29 26.60
CA THR A 400 8.96 12.27 25.84
C THR A 400 9.24 12.39 24.34
N VAL A 401 9.13 13.59 23.78
CA VAL A 401 9.31 13.89 22.36
C VAL A 401 10.72 14.42 22.12
N GLN A 402 11.42 13.82 21.17
CA GLN A 402 12.76 14.22 20.76
C GLN A 402 12.72 15.19 19.57
N TYR A 403 11.96 14.83 18.52
CA TYR A 403 11.73 15.68 17.35
C TYR A 403 10.22 15.70 17.06
N PRO A 404 9.55 16.86 17.17
CA PRO A 404 8.11 16.98 16.91
C PRO A 404 7.75 16.62 15.46
N PHE A 405 6.47 16.41 15.19
CA PHE A 405 5.93 16.36 13.83
C PHE A 405 6.14 17.72 13.13
N GLY A 406 6.50 17.74 11.84
CA GLY A 406 6.83 18.99 11.12
C GLY A 406 8.22 19.58 11.44
N TYR A 407 9.02 18.93 12.28
CA TYR A 407 10.35 19.44 12.63
C TYR A 407 11.39 19.24 11.52
N GLY A 408 12.23 20.24 11.26
CA GLY A 408 13.35 20.12 10.33
C GLY A 408 14.17 21.40 10.20
N LEU A 409 15.49 21.25 10.32
CA LEU A 409 16.47 22.34 10.22
C LEU A 409 16.92 22.58 8.76
N SER A 410 17.59 23.71 8.57
CA SER A 410 18.18 24.13 7.30
C SER A 410 19.61 24.66 7.53
N TYR A 411 20.42 24.78 6.47
CA TYR A 411 21.70 25.50 6.50
C TYR A 411 21.54 27.03 6.53
N THR A 412 20.30 27.50 6.46
CA THR A 412 19.94 28.91 6.66
C THR A 412 18.85 29.01 7.72
N THR A 413 18.47 30.24 8.05
CA THR A 413 17.41 30.55 9.02
C THR A 413 16.30 31.33 8.35
N PHE A 414 15.06 31.12 8.79
CA PHE A 414 13.89 31.83 8.28
C PHE A 414 13.18 32.60 9.39
N SER A 415 12.51 33.69 9.03
CA SER A 415 11.49 34.32 9.85
C SER A 415 10.16 34.24 9.11
N GLN A 416 9.11 33.85 9.81
CA GLN A 416 7.75 33.84 9.28
C GLN A 416 6.91 34.88 10.01
N GLU A 417 6.16 35.69 9.27
CA GLU A 417 5.26 36.71 9.81
C GLU A 417 3.83 36.46 9.34
N MET A 418 2.94 36.16 10.30
CA MET A 418 1.52 35.94 10.05
C MET A 418 0.79 37.28 9.83
N GLY A 419 0.01 37.36 8.76
CA GLY A 419 -0.88 38.47 8.48
C GLY A 419 -2.13 38.50 9.37
N ASP A 420 -3.00 39.47 9.10
CA ASP A 420 -4.32 39.51 9.74
C ASP A 420 -5.21 38.36 9.22
N VAL A 421 -5.83 37.61 10.12
CA VAL A 421 -6.77 36.53 9.78
C VAL A 421 -8.14 37.09 9.43
N THR A 422 -8.66 36.66 8.28
CA THR A 422 -10.03 36.92 7.84
C THR A 422 -10.83 35.65 7.99
N TYR A 423 -11.92 35.71 8.76
CA TYR A 423 -12.96 34.69 8.79
C TYR A 423 -14.25 35.28 8.23
N ALA A 424 -14.67 34.82 7.06
CA ALA A 424 -15.86 35.32 6.38
C ALA A 424 -16.44 34.27 5.45
N ASP A 425 -17.77 34.18 5.41
CA ASP A 425 -18.52 33.31 4.49
C ASP A 425 -18.11 31.83 4.56
N GLY A 426 -17.71 31.34 5.74
CA GLY A 426 -17.29 29.95 5.95
C GLY A 426 -15.78 29.71 5.76
N THR A 427 -15.02 30.70 5.29
CA THR A 427 -13.60 30.50 4.95
C THR A 427 -12.68 31.27 5.89
N VAL A 428 -11.59 30.62 6.33
CA VAL A 428 -10.47 31.24 7.06
C VAL A 428 -9.32 31.48 6.08
N SER A 429 -8.83 32.72 6.01
CA SER A 429 -7.72 33.08 5.10
C SER A 429 -6.78 34.14 5.68
N PHE A 430 -5.49 34.02 5.34
CA PHE A 430 -4.45 34.97 5.70
C PHE A 430 -3.19 34.75 4.85
N ASP A 431 -2.31 35.74 4.83
CA ASP A 431 -1.01 35.67 4.18
C ASP A 431 0.09 35.42 5.23
N VAL A 432 1.13 34.66 4.88
CA VAL A 432 2.32 34.48 5.68
C VAL A 432 3.53 34.92 4.87
N THR A 433 4.31 35.86 5.41
CA THR A 433 5.55 36.30 4.76
C THR A 433 6.73 35.55 5.35
N VAL A 434 7.37 34.72 4.54
CA VAL A 434 8.59 33.98 4.88
C VAL A 434 9.78 34.75 4.33
N THR A 435 10.78 35.01 5.17
CA THR A 435 12.03 35.68 4.77
C THR A 435 13.21 34.80 5.11
N ASN A 436 14.09 34.56 4.13
CA ASN A 436 15.37 33.94 4.39
C ASN A 436 16.29 34.96 5.07
N THR A 437 16.62 34.71 6.34
CA THR A 437 17.39 35.63 7.19
C THR A 437 18.84 35.21 7.36
N GLY A 438 19.23 34.04 6.88
CA GLY A 438 20.59 33.54 6.95
C GLY A 438 21.43 33.91 5.72
N ASP A 439 22.52 33.17 5.52
CA ASP A 439 23.58 33.49 4.56
C ASP A 439 23.61 32.57 3.33
N THR A 440 22.74 31.56 3.26
CA THR A 440 22.63 30.63 2.12
C THR A 440 21.20 30.51 1.62
N ALA A 441 21.01 30.16 0.34
CA ALA A 441 19.67 29.94 -0.21
C ALA A 441 19.02 28.69 0.41
N GLY A 442 17.70 28.69 0.56
CA GLY A 442 16.96 27.56 1.13
C GLY A 442 15.45 27.69 0.94
N LYS A 443 14.73 26.65 1.35
CA LYS A 443 13.27 26.61 1.40
C LYS A 443 12.82 26.36 2.84
N ASP A 444 11.64 26.83 3.19
CA ASP A 444 10.98 26.52 4.46
C ASP A 444 9.52 26.15 4.23
N VAL A 445 8.88 25.60 5.27
CA VAL A 445 7.47 25.21 5.25
C VAL A 445 6.70 26.11 6.21
N VAL A 446 5.58 26.65 5.74
CA VAL A 446 4.57 27.29 6.57
C VAL A 446 3.58 26.22 6.97
N GLU A 447 3.53 25.90 8.25
CA GLU A 447 2.62 24.90 8.81
C GLU A 447 1.54 25.60 9.61
N VAL A 448 0.27 25.30 9.32
CA VAL A 448 -0.89 25.97 9.90
C VAL A 448 -1.66 24.98 10.74
N TYR A 449 -1.85 25.32 12.00
CA TYR A 449 -2.55 24.49 12.96
C TYR A 449 -3.77 25.21 13.53
N TYR A 450 -4.71 24.42 14.07
CA TYR A 450 -5.75 24.94 14.95
C TYR A 450 -5.84 24.18 16.28
N ASN A 451 -6.10 24.93 17.36
CA ASN A 451 -6.53 24.40 18.65
C ASN A 451 -8.02 24.76 18.87
N PRO A 452 -8.92 23.77 18.84
CA PRO A 452 -10.35 24.00 19.01
C PRO A 452 -10.76 24.16 20.48
N PRO A 453 -11.92 24.78 20.77
CA PRO A 453 -12.49 24.78 22.11
C PRO A 453 -12.83 23.34 22.54
N TYR A 454 -12.51 22.98 23.78
CA TYR A 454 -12.82 21.66 24.33
C TYR A 454 -13.72 21.75 25.56
N THR A 455 -14.85 21.04 25.51
CA THR A 455 -15.72 20.82 26.68
C THR A 455 -15.35 19.48 27.32
N ASN A 456 -15.04 19.50 28.62
CA ASN A 456 -14.66 18.28 29.35
C ASN A 456 -15.73 17.18 29.25
N GLY A 457 -15.40 16.07 28.59
CA GLY A 457 -16.31 14.95 28.33
C GLY A 457 -17.32 15.17 27.20
N GLY A 458 -17.10 16.18 26.36
CA GLY A 458 -17.80 16.35 25.07
C GLY A 458 -17.11 15.58 23.95
N ILE A 459 -17.31 16.02 22.70
CA ILE A 459 -16.64 15.44 21.52
C ILE A 459 -15.13 15.55 21.72
N GLU A 460 -14.41 14.44 21.53
CA GLU A 460 -12.96 14.38 21.72
C GLU A 460 -12.26 15.32 20.72
N LYS A 461 -11.24 16.06 21.18
CA LYS A 461 -10.48 17.01 20.34
C LYS A 461 -9.02 17.09 20.77
N ALA A 462 -8.11 17.00 19.81
CA ALA A 462 -6.71 17.28 20.03
C ALA A 462 -6.43 18.79 20.15
N SER A 463 -5.40 19.15 20.92
CA SER A 463 -4.97 20.55 21.14
C SER A 463 -4.14 21.13 19.99
N ALA A 464 -3.63 20.29 19.09
CA ALA A 464 -2.91 20.68 17.89
C ALA A 464 -3.42 19.83 16.73
N ASN A 465 -3.82 20.48 15.63
CA ASN A 465 -4.33 19.82 14.43
C ASN A 465 -3.80 20.57 13.21
N LEU A 466 -3.02 19.91 12.36
CA LEU A 466 -2.62 20.46 11.07
C LEU A 466 -3.88 20.68 10.21
N VAL A 467 -4.01 21.85 9.59
CA VAL A 467 -5.12 22.16 8.68
C VAL A 467 -4.65 22.57 7.30
N ALA A 468 -3.49 23.22 7.20
CA ALA A 468 -2.90 23.60 5.93
C ALA A 468 -1.37 23.68 6.02
N PHE A 469 -0.71 23.53 4.89
CA PHE A 469 0.71 23.83 4.77
C PHE A 469 1.05 24.30 3.35
N GLU A 470 2.10 25.11 3.25
CA GLU A 470 2.70 25.53 1.99
C GLU A 470 4.21 25.55 2.11
N LYS A 471 4.90 25.17 1.04
CA LYS A 471 6.36 25.24 0.96
C LYS A 471 6.78 26.39 0.07
N THR A 472 7.78 27.16 0.51
CA THR A 472 8.30 28.27 -0.28
C THR A 472 9.03 27.79 -1.53
N ASP A 473 9.15 28.68 -2.51
CA ASP A 473 10.20 28.62 -3.52
C ASP A 473 11.59 28.70 -2.86
N LEU A 474 12.64 28.47 -3.66
CA LEU A 474 14.02 28.67 -3.20
C LEU A 474 14.28 30.17 -2.97
N LEU A 475 14.46 30.56 -1.71
CA LEU A 475 14.72 31.94 -1.32
C LEU A 475 16.23 32.19 -1.18
N GLU A 476 16.76 33.17 -1.90
CA GLU A 476 18.12 33.68 -1.70
C GLU A 476 18.23 34.44 -0.35
N PRO A 477 19.44 34.62 0.21
CA PRO A 477 19.64 35.40 1.43
C PRO A 477 19.03 36.80 1.38
N GLY A 478 18.10 37.08 2.28
CA GLY A 478 17.38 38.34 2.38
C GLY A 478 16.14 38.48 1.48
N ASP A 479 15.86 37.50 0.62
CA ASP A 479 14.62 37.44 -0.15
C ASP A 479 13.45 36.96 0.72
N SER A 480 12.25 37.40 0.34
CA SER A 480 11.00 37.03 0.99
C SER A 480 9.99 36.53 -0.03
N GLU A 481 9.17 35.58 0.39
CA GLU A 481 7.96 35.14 -0.32
C GLU A 481 6.74 35.31 0.61
N THR A 482 5.62 35.69 0.02
CA THR A 482 4.33 35.70 0.72
C THR A 482 3.51 34.54 0.20
N VAL A 483 3.25 33.56 1.06
CA VAL A 483 2.35 32.44 0.77
C VAL A 483 0.95 32.78 1.29
N SER A 484 -0.06 32.48 0.51
CA SER A 484 -1.47 32.69 0.91
C SER A 484 -2.05 31.37 1.41
N VAL A 485 -2.61 31.40 2.61
CA VAL A 485 -3.29 30.26 3.25
C VAL A 485 -4.80 30.49 3.19
N SER A 486 -5.54 29.45 2.83
CA SER A 486 -7.00 29.43 2.88
C SER A 486 -7.49 28.00 3.14
N PHE A 487 -8.48 27.86 4.03
CA PHE A 487 -9.18 26.61 4.31
C PHE A 487 -10.63 26.91 4.74
N GLU A 488 -11.53 25.95 4.60
CA GLU A 488 -12.93 26.11 5.00
C GLU A 488 -13.08 25.84 6.50
N ASP A 489 -14.03 26.49 7.17
CA ASP A 489 -14.19 26.38 8.62
C ASP A 489 -14.64 24.99 9.07
N ASP A 490 -15.28 24.23 8.18
CA ASP A 490 -15.66 22.86 8.40
C ASP A 490 -14.45 21.90 8.42
N ASP A 491 -13.28 22.27 7.89
CA ASP A 491 -12.01 21.55 8.13
C ASP A 491 -11.64 21.52 9.62
N MET A 492 -12.20 22.40 10.44
CA MET A 492 -12.04 22.41 11.90
C MET A 492 -13.14 21.65 12.65
N ALA A 493 -14.09 21.04 11.95
CA ALA A 493 -15.18 20.27 12.55
C ALA A 493 -14.67 18.95 13.15
N SER A 494 -15.45 18.40 14.08
CA SER A 494 -15.22 17.07 14.65
C SER A 494 -16.46 16.19 14.43
N TYR A 495 -16.26 14.90 14.23
CA TYR A 495 -17.35 13.96 14.05
C TYR A 495 -17.88 13.48 15.40
N ASP A 496 -19.14 13.79 15.70
CA ASP A 496 -19.79 13.34 16.93
C ASP A 496 -20.52 12.01 16.68
N ASP A 497 -19.83 10.89 16.96
CA ASP A 497 -20.39 9.56 16.78
C ASP A 497 -21.40 9.15 17.85
N GLN A 498 -21.52 9.90 18.96
CA GLN A 498 -22.37 9.52 20.08
C GLN A 498 -23.72 10.25 20.07
N ASP A 499 -23.71 11.57 19.98
CA ASP A 499 -24.89 12.40 20.19
C ASP A 499 -25.48 12.91 18.87
N ALA A 500 -24.74 13.73 18.10
CA ALA A 500 -25.24 14.33 16.86
C ALA A 500 -25.28 13.35 15.68
N LYS A 501 -24.39 12.34 15.67
CA LYS A 501 -24.19 11.38 14.56
C LYS A 501 -23.93 12.08 13.22
N ALA A 502 -23.09 13.11 13.28
CA ALA A 502 -22.77 14.02 12.19
C ALA A 502 -21.47 14.78 12.50
N TRP A 503 -20.92 15.45 11.49
CA TRP A 503 -19.89 16.47 11.69
C TRP A 503 -20.46 17.70 12.42
N VAL A 504 -19.71 18.20 13.39
CA VAL A 504 -20.07 19.35 14.23
C VAL A 504 -18.88 20.30 14.35
N LEU A 505 -19.08 21.56 13.95
CA LEU A 505 -18.20 22.66 14.31
C LEU A 505 -18.81 23.37 15.53
N GLU A 506 -18.22 23.16 16.71
CA GLU A 506 -18.73 23.74 17.96
C GLU A 506 -18.48 25.26 18.03
N ALA A 507 -19.39 26.00 18.67
CA ALA A 507 -19.19 27.42 18.95
C ALA A 507 -18.02 27.63 19.92
N GLY A 508 -17.20 28.63 19.64
CA GLY A 508 -16.13 29.02 20.55
C GLY A 508 -14.94 29.66 19.84
N ASP A 509 -13.87 29.83 20.61
CA ASP A 509 -12.63 30.42 20.15
C ASP A 509 -11.70 29.30 19.67
N TYR A 510 -11.38 29.34 18.38
CA TYR A 510 -10.39 28.49 17.73
C TYR A 510 -9.09 29.28 17.61
N GLN A 511 -8.00 28.74 18.14
CA GLN A 511 -6.69 29.36 17.98
C GLN A 511 -6.08 28.84 16.67
N VAL A 512 -6.02 29.69 15.65
CA VAL A 512 -5.33 29.40 14.38
C VAL A 512 -3.91 29.93 14.48
N SER A 513 -2.93 29.08 14.24
CA SER A 513 -1.51 29.41 14.41
C SER A 513 -0.68 29.01 13.21
N ILE A 514 0.41 29.74 13.00
CA ILE A 514 1.55 29.26 12.22
C ILE A 514 2.60 28.72 13.19
N ASN A 515 3.11 27.54 12.89
CA ASN A 515 4.09 26.88 13.74
C ASN A 515 5.37 26.53 12.95
N ALA A 516 6.48 26.36 13.67
CA ALA A 516 7.73 25.84 13.11
C ALA A 516 7.78 24.31 13.07
N ASP A 517 6.94 23.67 13.89
CA ASP A 517 6.67 22.25 14.04
C ASP A 517 5.39 22.09 14.91
N SER A 518 4.92 20.88 15.21
CA SER A 518 3.67 20.67 15.97
C SER A 518 3.65 21.33 17.37
N HIS A 519 4.80 21.61 17.96
CA HIS A 519 4.94 22.13 19.32
C HIS A 519 5.23 23.64 19.36
N THR A 520 6.01 24.13 18.40
CA THR A 520 6.62 25.46 18.46
C THR A 520 5.79 26.50 17.69
N VAL A 521 4.88 27.15 18.40
CA VAL A 521 4.05 28.25 17.86
C VAL A 521 4.89 29.49 17.52
N ILE A 522 4.78 30.00 16.29
CA ILE A 522 5.43 31.24 15.85
C ILE A 522 4.52 32.45 16.11
N ASP A 523 3.27 32.38 15.65
CA ASP A 523 2.23 33.37 15.92
C ASP A 523 0.85 32.70 15.87
N GLU A 524 -0.11 33.26 16.58
CA GLU A 524 -1.49 32.76 16.63
C GLU A 524 -2.51 33.91 16.58
N LYS A 525 -3.72 33.58 16.11
CA LYS A 525 -4.88 34.46 16.07
C LYS A 525 -6.13 33.66 16.43
N THR A 526 -7.05 34.32 17.12
CA THR A 526 -8.35 33.72 17.46
C THR A 526 -9.34 33.91 16.33
N VAL A 527 -9.94 32.81 15.88
CA VAL A 527 -11.15 32.77 15.05
C VAL A 527 -12.31 32.35 15.95
N THR A 528 -13.36 33.16 16.04
CA THR A 528 -14.53 32.85 16.87
C THR A 528 -15.68 32.35 16.00
N VAL A 529 -16.13 31.12 16.26
CA VAL A 529 -17.35 30.55 15.71
C VAL A 529 -18.51 30.90 16.66
N ASP A 530 -19.51 31.63 16.16
CA ASP A 530 -20.56 32.22 16.99
C ASP A 530 -21.60 31.20 17.52
N GLU A 531 -21.88 30.15 16.75
CA GLU A 531 -22.88 29.11 17.06
C GLU A 531 -22.47 27.75 16.52
N ASP A 532 -22.94 26.67 17.16
CA ASP A 532 -22.66 25.31 16.70
C ASP A 532 -23.25 25.10 15.30
N ILE A 533 -22.44 24.58 14.38
CA ILE A 533 -22.87 24.17 13.04
C ILE A 533 -22.88 22.64 12.99
N VAL A 534 -24.02 22.06 12.64
CA VAL A 534 -24.19 20.61 12.45
C VAL A 534 -24.45 20.32 10.98
N TYR A 535 -23.59 19.54 10.35
CA TYR A 535 -23.65 19.23 8.93
C TYR A 535 -24.51 17.99 8.66
N ASN A 536 -25.84 18.15 8.82
CA ASN A 536 -26.80 17.04 8.79
C ASN A 536 -28.02 17.26 7.86
N THR A 537 -27.92 18.19 6.91
CA THR A 537 -29.01 18.48 5.96
C THR A 537 -28.50 18.56 4.53
N GLU A 538 -29.35 18.27 3.53
CA GLU A 538 -28.96 18.32 2.10
C GLU A 538 -28.37 19.67 1.66
N ASP A 539 -28.76 20.77 2.30
CA ASP A 539 -28.23 22.12 2.00
C ASP A 539 -27.02 22.51 2.88
N ASN A 540 -26.59 21.62 3.81
CA ASN A 540 -25.47 21.84 4.74
C ASN A 540 -24.77 20.51 5.06
N THR A 541 -23.91 20.08 4.14
CA THR A 541 -23.04 18.90 4.27
C THR A 541 -21.61 19.32 4.63
N HIS A 542 -20.82 18.38 5.16
CA HIS A 542 -19.41 18.61 5.47
C HIS A 542 -18.58 18.36 4.22
N ASP A 543 -17.62 19.23 3.93
CA ASP A 543 -16.58 19.07 2.93
C ASP A 543 -17.14 18.62 1.57
N GLY A 544 -18.26 19.24 1.17
CA GLY A 544 -18.94 18.96 -0.08
C GLY A 544 -19.52 17.55 -0.24
N ASP A 545 -19.75 16.80 0.85
CA ASP A 545 -20.42 15.49 0.78
C ASP A 545 -21.71 15.59 -0.05
N ALA A 546 -21.94 14.59 -0.90
CA ALA A 546 -23.10 14.49 -1.76
C ALA A 546 -24.40 14.26 -0.95
N VAL A 547 -24.31 13.61 0.21
CA VAL A 547 -25.38 13.52 1.21
C VAL A 547 -24.79 13.70 2.61
N PRO A 548 -25.59 14.16 3.60
CA PRO A 548 -25.07 14.35 4.95
C PRO A 548 -24.58 13.04 5.57
N ALA A 549 -23.40 13.07 6.18
CA ALA A 549 -22.83 11.92 6.86
C ALA A 549 -23.73 11.43 8.01
N THR A 550 -23.78 10.12 8.18
CA THR A 550 -24.46 9.48 9.32
C THR A 550 -23.62 8.32 9.84
N ASN A 551 -23.91 7.85 11.06
CA ASN A 551 -23.14 6.75 11.62
C ASN A 551 -23.19 5.49 10.73
N ALA A 552 -22.03 5.08 10.23
CA ALA A 552 -21.84 3.91 9.41
C ALA A 552 -21.07 2.78 10.13
N PHE A 553 -20.51 3.07 11.31
CA PHE A 553 -19.58 2.18 12.03
C PHE A 553 -19.98 1.95 13.50
N ASP A 554 -21.27 2.15 13.86
CA ASP A 554 -21.79 1.95 15.23
C ASP A 554 -21.42 0.56 15.81
N ALA A 555 -21.42 -0.48 14.97
CA ALA A 555 -21.09 -1.85 15.37
C ALA A 555 -19.57 -2.09 15.51
N ASP A 556 -18.74 -1.26 14.90
CA ASP A 556 -17.28 -1.43 14.83
C ASP A 556 -16.55 -0.77 15.99
N ARG A 557 -17.31 -0.08 16.86
CA ARG A 557 -16.85 0.43 18.15
C ARG A 557 -16.52 -0.69 19.14
N GLY A 558 -17.20 -1.84 19.06
CA GLY A 558 -16.92 -2.99 19.92
C GLY A 558 -17.08 -2.74 21.43
N ASP A 559 -16.67 -3.75 22.23
CA ASP A 559 -16.65 -3.68 23.69
C ASP A 559 -15.27 -3.19 24.19
N VAL A 560 -14.85 -2.00 23.74
CA VAL A 560 -13.51 -1.43 23.99
C VAL A 560 -13.58 -0.14 24.81
N THR A 561 -12.63 0.04 25.73
CA THR A 561 -12.42 1.31 26.45
C THR A 561 -11.49 2.19 25.63
N TYR A 562 -12.00 3.35 25.19
CA TYR A 562 -11.22 4.32 24.41
C TYR A 562 -10.64 5.41 25.28
N LEU A 563 -9.45 5.90 24.91
CA LEU A 563 -8.79 7.04 25.53
C LEU A 563 -9.69 8.27 25.39
N SER A 564 -9.88 9.00 26.49
CA SER A 564 -10.67 10.21 26.52
C SER A 564 -9.88 11.33 27.16
N ARG A 565 -9.91 12.53 26.57
CA ARG A 565 -9.29 13.73 27.14
C ARG A 565 -10.01 14.19 28.41
N ALA A 566 -11.20 13.67 28.71
CA ALA A 566 -11.95 14.01 29.91
C ALA A 566 -11.11 13.86 31.20
N ASP A 567 -11.25 14.86 32.07
CA ASP A 567 -10.57 14.99 33.35
C ASP A 567 -9.04 14.82 33.23
N HIS A 568 -8.44 15.44 32.20
CA HIS A 568 -7.00 15.41 31.92
C HIS A 568 -6.48 14.00 31.62
N PHE A 569 -7.15 13.27 30.71
CA PHE A 569 -6.87 11.86 30.41
C PHE A 569 -6.93 10.94 31.64
N ALA A 570 -7.94 11.12 32.49
CA ALA A 570 -8.06 10.34 33.73
C ALA A 570 -8.12 8.81 33.52
N ASN A 571 -8.54 8.35 32.35
CA ASN A 571 -8.63 6.94 32.00
C ASN A 571 -7.41 6.38 31.22
N ARG A 572 -6.34 7.16 31.06
CA ARG A 572 -5.17 6.80 30.24
C ARG A 572 -4.58 5.43 30.56
N GLU A 573 -4.35 5.13 31.84
CA GLU A 573 -3.77 3.85 32.26
C GLU A 573 -4.68 2.66 31.90
N GLU A 574 -6.00 2.85 31.99
CA GLU A 574 -6.98 1.81 31.65
C GLU A 574 -7.10 1.61 30.13
N ALA A 575 -7.24 2.70 29.37
CA ALA A 575 -7.44 2.65 27.92
C ALA A 575 -6.21 2.13 27.19
N LEU A 576 -5.01 2.55 27.59
CA LEU A 576 -3.75 2.17 26.92
C LEU A 576 -3.15 0.85 27.42
N ALA A 577 -3.83 0.15 28.34
CA ALA A 577 -3.39 -1.15 28.83
C ALA A 577 -3.45 -2.20 27.71
N ALA A 578 -2.63 -3.25 27.85
CA ALA A 578 -2.70 -4.40 26.97
C ALA A 578 -4.05 -5.14 27.10
N PRO A 579 -4.61 -5.68 26.01
CA PRO A 579 -5.86 -6.43 26.05
C PRO A 579 -5.82 -7.59 27.06
N THR A 580 -6.83 -7.65 27.94
CA THR A 580 -7.02 -8.78 28.87
C THR A 580 -8.21 -9.67 28.52
N ASN A 581 -9.07 -9.23 27.60
CA ASN A 581 -10.24 -9.98 27.15
C ASN A 581 -10.02 -10.51 25.72
N TYR A 582 -9.84 -11.82 25.60
CA TYR A 582 -9.65 -12.52 24.32
C TYR A 582 -10.91 -13.27 23.90
N THR A 583 -12.08 -12.80 24.34
CA THR A 583 -13.39 -13.38 24.03
C THR A 583 -14.23 -12.37 23.26
N LEU A 584 -14.65 -12.73 22.04
CA LEU A 584 -15.64 -11.96 21.30
C LEU A 584 -17.02 -12.17 21.95
N SER A 585 -17.79 -11.10 22.15
CA SER A 585 -19.10 -11.19 22.80
C SER A 585 -20.07 -12.11 22.04
N ASP A 586 -21.02 -12.72 22.74
CA ASP A 586 -22.01 -13.63 22.11
C ASP A 586 -22.84 -12.93 21.01
N GLU A 587 -23.04 -11.61 21.15
CA GLU A 587 -23.76 -10.79 20.18
C GLU A 587 -22.99 -10.63 18.87
N TYR A 588 -21.72 -10.22 18.94
CA TYR A 588 -20.86 -10.10 17.76
C TYR A 588 -20.57 -11.47 17.14
N LYS A 589 -20.32 -12.49 17.96
CA LYS A 589 -20.06 -13.85 17.51
C LYS A 589 -21.22 -14.45 16.72
N ALA A 590 -22.47 -14.16 17.09
CA ALA A 590 -23.65 -14.63 16.34
C ALA A 590 -23.78 -13.97 14.95
N GLN A 591 -23.23 -12.76 14.80
CA GLN A 591 -23.27 -11.97 13.57
C GLN A 591 -22.03 -12.18 12.69
N PHE A 592 -20.95 -12.72 13.23
CA PHE A 592 -19.71 -12.99 12.50
C PHE A 592 -19.95 -13.88 11.27
N ARG A 593 -19.36 -13.51 10.13
CA ARG A 593 -19.46 -14.24 8.86
C ARG A 593 -18.09 -14.48 8.24
N ASN A 594 -17.92 -15.68 7.70
CA ASN A 594 -16.83 -16.08 6.81
C ASN A 594 -17.40 -17.07 5.76
N GLU A 595 -16.55 -17.68 4.93
CA GLU A 595 -17.03 -18.59 3.88
C GLU A 595 -17.76 -19.82 4.43
N SER A 596 -17.45 -20.26 5.65
CA SER A 596 -18.01 -21.49 6.23
C SER A 596 -19.49 -21.39 6.61
N ASN A 597 -19.99 -20.17 6.82
CA ASN A 597 -21.34 -19.91 7.31
C ASN A 597 -22.12 -18.87 6.48
N TYR A 598 -21.57 -18.42 5.34
CA TYR A 598 -22.27 -17.51 4.43
C TYR A 598 -23.22 -18.28 3.50
N ASP A 599 -24.50 -17.91 3.50
CA ASP A 599 -25.49 -18.36 2.52
C ASP A 599 -26.12 -17.13 1.84
N PRO A 600 -25.90 -16.92 0.52
CA PRO A 600 -26.45 -15.77 -0.19
C PRO A 600 -27.98 -15.74 -0.20
N ALA A 601 -28.65 -16.89 0.01
CA ALA A 601 -30.11 -16.92 0.11
C ALA A 601 -30.65 -16.15 1.32
N GLU A 602 -29.84 -15.96 2.37
CA GLU A 602 -30.22 -15.20 3.57
C GLU A 602 -30.17 -13.68 3.36
N THR A 603 -29.49 -13.21 2.30
CA THR A 603 -29.30 -11.80 1.97
C THR A 603 -30.06 -11.35 0.72
N ASN A 604 -30.94 -12.21 0.19
CA ASN A 604 -31.79 -11.89 -0.95
C ASN A 604 -33.04 -11.10 -0.53
N ASP A 605 -33.41 -10.10 -1.33
CA ASP A 605 -34.67 -9.37 -1.18
C ASP A 605 -35.74 -9.92 -2.14
N ASP A 606 -36.86 -10.38 -1.58
CA ASP A 606 -38.01 -10.88 -2.34
C ASP A 606 -38.68 -9.78 -3.21
N ALA A 607 -38.39 -8.50 -2.95
CA ALA A 607 -38.88 -7.36 -3.72
C ALA A 607 -38.05 -7.10 -5.00
N ASP A 608 -36.86 -7.68 -5.13
CA ASP A 608 -35.99 -7.42 -6.28
C ASP A 608 -36.53 -8.05 -7.57
N GLU A 609 -36.51 -7.24 -8.63
CA GLU A 609 -36.86 -7.69 -9.97
C GLU A 609 -35.62 -8.10 -10.76
N MET A 610 -35.73 -9.18 -11.53
CA MET A 610 -34.66 -9.69 -12.36
C MET A 610 -34.29 -8.68 -13.47
N PRO A 611 -33.04 -8.17 -13.53
CA PRO A 611 -32.64 -7.25 -14.57
C PRO A 611 -32.60 -7.93 -15.95
N THR A 612 -32.72 -7.12 -17.01
CA THR A 612 -32.54 -7.60 -18.39
C THR A 612 -31.08 -7.96 -18.63
N THR A 613 -30.83 -9.11 -19.26
CA THR A 613 -29.50 -9.58 -19.65
C THR A 613 -29.54 -10.31 -21.00
N GLY A 614 -28.43 -10.31 -21.72
CA GLY A 614 -28.30 -10.98 -23.02
C GLY A 614 -29.22 -10.41 -24.13
N ALA A 615 -29.64 -9.15 -24.00
CA ALA A 615 -30.36 -8.44 -25.03
C ALA A 615 -29.49 -8.26 -26.29
N LYS A 616 -30.15 -8.10 -27.44
CA LYS A 616 -29.43 -7.75 -28.68
C LYS A 616 -29.33 -6.24 -28.79
N GLY A 617 -28.11 -5.74 -28.92
CA GLY A 617 -27.84 -4.35 -29.27
C GLY A 617 -26.51 -4.21 -29.98
N ASP A 618 -26.15 -2.97 -30.29
CA ASP A 618 -24.94 -2.57 -30.99
C ASP A 618 -24.11 -1.54 -30.21
N VAL A 619 -24.46 -1.27 -28.95
CA VAL A 619 -23.70 -0.37 -28.07
C VAL A 619 -22.36 -1.00 -27.75
N ARG A 620 -21.28 -0.24 -27.92
CA ARG A 620 -19.91 -0.64 -27.62
C ARG A 620 -19.37 0.21 -26.48
N LEU A 621 -18.39 -0.31 -25.74
CA LEU A 621 -17.84 0.39 -24.57
C LEU A 621 -17.26 1.78 -24.94
N ALA A 622 -16.62 1.88 -26.11
CA ALA A 622 -16.06 3.14 -26.60
C ALA A 622 -17.12 4.20 -26.93
N ASP A 623 -18.40 3.82 -27.09
CA ASP A 623 -19.49 4.80 -27.25
C ASP A 623 -19.78 5.54 -25.93
N LEU A 624 -19.27 5.03 -24.79
CA LEU A 624 -19.50 5.55 -23.44
C LEU A 624 -18.31 6.31 -22.84
N THR A 625 -17.20 6.42 -23.55
CA THR A 625 -16.06 7.24 -23.11
C THR A 625 -16.49 8.70 -22.88
N GLY A 626 -16.22 9.23 -21.69
CA GLY A 626 -16.59 10.59 -21.29
C GLY A 626 -18.09 10.82 -21.10
N LYS A 627 -18.90 9.77 -20.99
CA LYS A 627 -20.31 9.87 -20.61
C LYS A 627 -20.46 9.96 -19.10
N GLU A 628 -21.47 10.69 -18.66
CA GLU A 628 -21.88 10.72 -17.26
C GLU A 628 -22.20 9.30 -16.78
N TYR A 629 -21.99 9.05 -15.49
CA TYR A 629 -22.22 7.75 -14.88
C TYR A 629 -23.68 7.29 -15.03
N ASP A 630 -24.66 8.19 -15.07
CA ASP A 630 -26.08 7.86 -15.20
C ASP A 630 -26.63 8.01 -16.63
N ASP A 631 -25.76 8.12 -17.66
CA ASP A 631 -26.21 8.17 -19.06
C ASP A 631 -27.02 6.89 -19.40
N PRO A 632 -28.25 7.00 -19.95
CA PRO A 632 -29.10 5.86 -20.26
C PRO A 632 -28.48 4.80 -21.18
N LEU A 633 -27.43 5.17 -21.94
CA LEU A 633 -26.73 4.25 -22.82
C LEU A 633 -25.91 3.19 -22.02
N TRP A 634 -25.58 3.45 -20.75
CA TRP A 634 -25.04 2.44 -19.84
C TRP A 634 -26.02 1.29 -19.63
N ASP A 635 -27.30 1.59 -19.44
CA ASP A 635 -28.33 0.55 -19.28
C ASP A 635 -28.49 -0.30 -20.54
N GLU A 636 -28.43 0.32 -21.72
CA GLU A 636 -28.45 -0.41 -22.99
C GLU A 636 -27.23 -1.33 -23.15
N LEU A 637 -26.03 -0.87 -22.76
CA LEU A 637 -24.82 -1.69 -22.78
C LEU A 637 -24.93 -2.88 -21.82
N LEU A 638 -25.35 -2.64 -20.58
CA LEU A 638 -25.47 -3.65 -19.53
C LEU A 638 -26.55 -4.69 -19.86
N ASP A 639 -27.65 -4.29 -20.50
CA ASP A 639 -28.69 -5.21 -20.99
C ASP A 639 -28.15 -6.24 -22.00
N GLN A 640 -27.09 -5.90 -22.75
CA GLN A 640 -26.47 -6.81 -23.72
C GLN A 640 -25.63 -7.91 -23.06
N LEU A 641 -25.16 -7.67 -21.82
CA LEU A 641 -24.26 -8.58 -21.13
C LEU A 641 -25.00 -9.79 -20.57
N THR A 642 -24.36 -10.95 -20.68
CA THR A 642 -24.83 -12.19 -20.07
C THR A 642 -24.29 -12.34 -18.64
N PHE A 643 -24.91 -13.24 -17.87
CA PHE A 643 -24.39 -13.63 -16.54
C PHE A 643 -22.91 -14.03 -16.61
N ASP A 644 -22.54 -14.90 -17.57
CA ASP A 644 -21.19 -15.44 -17.66
C ASP A 644 -20.16 -14.35 -18.01
N GLU A 645 -20.55 -13.34 -18.81
CA GLU A 645 -19.69 -12.18 -19.12
C GLU A 645 -19.48 -11.29 -17.90
N MET A 646 -20.54 -11.00 -17.14
CA MET A 646 -20.43 -10.22 -15.89
C MET A 646 -19.63 -10.96 -14.82
N ASP A 647 -19.92 -12.24 -14.59
CA ASP A 647 -19.16 -13.09 -13.65
C ASP A 647 -17.68 -13.14 -14.03
N THR A 648 -17.36 -13.32 -15.32
CA THR A 648 -15.97 -13.33 -15.77
C THR A 648 -15.27 -12.01 -15.46
N LEU A 649 -15.94 -10.87 -15.67
CA LEU A 649 -15.41 -9.54 -15.42
C LEU A 649 -15.14 -9.28 -13.93
N ILE A 650 -16.09 -9.67 -13.07
CA ILE A 650 -16.04 -9.51 -11.62
C ILE A 650 -14.99 -10.45 -11.00
N ALA A 651 -15.00 -11.72 -11.40
CA ALA A 651 -14.21 -12.75 -10.73
C ALA A 651 -12.71 -12.70 -11.07
N ASN A 652 -12.33 -12.19 -12.25
CA ASN A 652 -10.98 -12.36 -12.80
C ASN A 652 -10.21 -11.03 -12.96
N GLY A 653 -10.23 -10.17 -11.94
CA GLY A 653 -9.55 -8.87 -11.93
C GLY A 653 -8.07 -8.90 -11.55
N GLY A 654 -7.43 -10.06 -11.48
CA GLY A 654 -6.03 -10.16 -11.07
C GLY A 654 -5.07 -9.48 -12.05
N TYR A 655 -4.54 -8.31 -11.65
CA TYR A 655 -3.57 -7.49 -12.40
C TYR A 655 -4.12 -6.96 -13.73
N GLY A 656 -5.41 -6.66 -13.78
CA GLY A 656 -6.10 -6.14 -14.95
C GLY A 656 -7.53 -6.64 -15.08
N THR A 657 -8.34 -5.92 -15.85
CA THR A 657 -9.72 -6.33 -16.15
C THR A 657 -9.81 -7.12 -17.47
N PRO A 658 -10.53 -8.27 -17.50
CA PRO A 658 -10.58 -9.14 -18.68
C PRO A 658 -11.32 -8.52 -19.86
N ALA A 659 -11.12 -9.04 -21.08
CA ALA A 659 -11.81 -8.59 -22.28
C ALA A 659 -13.26 -9.10 -22.37
N ILE A 660 -14.17 -8.30 -22.94
CA ILE A 660 -15.53 -8.71 -23.32
C ILE A 660 -15.76 -8.35 -24.79
N GLU A 661 -15.71 -9.36 -25.66
CA GLU A 661 -15.76 -9.18 -27.12
C GLU A 661 -17.10 -8.60 -27.60
N SER A 662 -18.21 -8.98 -26.97
CA SER A 662 -19.57 -8.57 -27.37
C SER A 662 -19.76 -7.05 -27.35
N ILE A 663 -19.11 -6.37 -26.41
CA ILE A 663 -19.16 -4.91 -26.23
C ILE A 663 -17.87 -4.20 -26.65
N GLY A 664 -16.90 -4.92 -27.23
CA GLY A 664 -15.62 -4.31 -27.65
C GLY A 664 -14.69 -3.92 -26.50
N LYS A 665 -14.91 -4.44 -25.29
CA LYS A 665 -13.99 -4.21 -24.17
C LYS A 665 -12.70 -5.02 -24.36
N ILE A 666 -11.56 -4.35 -24.46
CA ILE A 666 -10.24 -4.99 -24.43
C ILE A 666 -9.82 -5.41 -23.01
N GLN A 667 -8.83 -6.29 -22.91
CA GLN A 667 -8.17 -6.55 -21.63
C GLN A 667 -7.32 -5.34 -21.25
N LEU A 668 -7.43 -4.90 -19.99
CA LEU A 668 -6.55 -3.87 -19.42
C LEU A 668 -5.49 -4.54 -18.54
N THR A 669 -4.41 -3.81 -18.27
CA THR A 669 -3.32 -4.25 -17.40
C THR A 669 -3.18 -3.27 -16.25
N ASP A 670 -3.20 -3.81 -15.04
CA ASP A 670 -2.99 -3.09 -13.79
C ASP A 670 -1.77 -3.68 -13.10
N VAL A 671 -1.01 -2.88 -12.38
CA VAL A 671 0.25 -3.34 -11.77
C VAL A 671 0.47 -2.72 -10.39
N ASP A 672 1.18 -3.46 -9.53
CA ASP A 672 1.87 -2.89 -8.38
C ASP A 672 2.87 -1.81 -8.86
N GLY A 673 3.35 -0.88 -8.04
CA GLY A 673 3.08 -0.62 -6.63
C GLY A 673 3.46 0.84 -6.31
N PRO A 674 3.43 1.24 -5.03
CA PRO A 674 3.62 2.63 -4.61
C PRO A 674 4.88 3.31 -5.14
N ALA A 675 6.05 2.66 -5.06
CA ALA A 675 7.31 3.26 -5.50
C ALA A 675 7.59 3.13 -7.01
N SER A 676 7.12 2.06 -7.66
CA SER A 676 7.40 1.74 -9.07
C SER A 676 6.32 0.87 -9.68
N LEU A 677 6.11 0.96 -11.00
CA LEU A 677 5.27 0.03 -11.74
C LEU A 677 6.01 -1.31 -11.95
N ASN A 678 5.44 -2.40 -11.47
CA ASN A 678 6.00 -3.75 -11.47
C ASN A 678 4.99 -4.74 -12.05
N ASN A 679 5.28 -5.22 -13.25
CA ASN A 679 4.51 -6.30 -13.84
C ASN A 679 5.08 -7.66 -13.40
N ASN A 680 4.46 -8.25 -12.38
CA ASN A 680 4.90 -9.53 -11.79
C ASN A 680 4.89 -10.71 -12.78
N PHE A 681 4.15 -10.62 -13.90
CA PHE A 681 4.07 -11.69 -14.90
C PHE A 681 5.09 -11.56 -16.03
N THR A 682 5.31 -10.33 -16.52
CA THR A 682 6.28 -10.08 -17.60
C THR A 682 7.70 -9.82 -17.08
N GLN A 683 7.83 -9.55 -15.78
CA GLN A 683 9.05 -9.13 -15.08
C GLN A 683 9.61 -7.79 -15.55
N VAL A 684 8.83 -7.02 -16.33
CA VAL A 684 9.17 -5.64 -16.67
C VAL A 684 8.70 -4.72 -15.55
N GLY A 685 9.42 -3.63 -15.33
CA GLY A 685 8.96 -2.58 -14.44
C GLY A 685 9.52 -1.21 -14.80
N SER A 686 9.41 -0.28 -13.87
CA SER A 686 9.77 1.13 -14.03
C SER A 686 10.89 1.56 -13.07
N ILE A 687 11.31 2.83 -13.19
CA ILE A 687 12.14 3.49 -12.17
C ILE A 687 11.33 3.58 -10.87
N GLY A 688 11.98 3.26 -9.75
CA GLY A 688 11.42 3.45 -8.41
C GLY A 688 11.68 4.85 -7.87
N PHE A 689 10.61 5.54 -7.51
CA PHE A 689 10.67 6.80 -6.78
C PHE A 689 10.99 6.59 -5.29
N PRO A 690 11.39 7.65 -4.57
CA PRO A 690 11.46 7.63 -3.11
C PRO A 690 10.16 7.16 -2.46
N SER A 691 10.27 6.64 -1.25
CA SER A 691 9.13 6.06 -0.54
C SER A 691 8.07 7.11 -0.20
N SER A 692 6.83 6.69 0.10
CA SER A 692 5.75 7.62 0.47
C SER A 692 6.11 8.46 1.69
N THR A 693 6.84 7.88 2.66
CA THR A 693 7.44 8.60 3.79
C THR A 693 8.37 9.73 3.33
N SER A 694 9.23 9.47 2.34
CA SER A 694 10.07 10.53 1.74
C SER A 694 9.22 11.61 1.11
N VAL A 695 8.17 11.26 0.36
CA VAL A 695 7.25 12.24 -0.24
C VAL A 695 6.57 13.10 0.82
N ALA A 696 6.10 12.49 1.93
CA ALA A 696 5.53 13.23 3.04
C ALA A 696 6.54 14.18 3.68
N CYS A 697 7.79 13.76 3.88
CA CYS A 697 8.85 14.61 4.42
C CYS A 697 9.19 15.81 3.52
N THR A 698 8.77 15.81 2.24
CA THR A 698 8.92 17.00 1.39
C THR A 698 8.00 18.14 1.78
N TRP A 699 6.82 17.85 2.35
CA TRP A 699 5.76 18.84 2.58
C TRP A 699 5.46 19.68 1.33
N ASN A 700 5.53 19.04 0.15
CA ASN A 700 5.43 19.72 -1.14
C ASN A 700 4.40 19.04 -2.06
N LYS A 701 3.22 19.66 -2.15
CA LYS A 701 2.09 19.20 -2.97
C LYS A 701 2.43 19.10 -4.47
N ASP A 702 3.28 20.00 -4.98
CA ASP A 702 3.70 19.96 -6.39
C ASP A 702 4.56 18.73 -6.69
N LEU A 703 5.50 18.40 -5.81
CA LEU A 703 6.33 17.20 -5.96
C LEU A 703 5.49 15.91 -5.86
N ALA A 704 4.50 15.87 -4.97
CA ALA A 704 3.54 14.76 -4.91
C ALA A 704 2.72 14.64 -6.20
N LYS A 705 2.28 15.76 -6.79
CA LYS A 705 1.58 15.74 -8.08
C LYS A 705 2.46 15.25 -9.22
N ARG A 706 3.68 15.77 -9.32
CA ARG A 706 4.66 15.38 -10.34
C ARG A 706 5.07 13.92 -10.21
N PHE A 707 5.08 13.36 -9.00
CA PHE A 707 5.22 11.92 -8.79
C PHE A 707 4.12 11.16 -9.55
N GLY A 708 2.85 11.52 -9.35
CA GLY A 708 1.72 10.91 -10.04
C GLY A 708 1.78 11.08 -11.57
N GLU A 709 2.18 12.25 -12.04
CA GLU A 709 2.39 12.51 -13.48
C GLU A 709 3.50 11.61 -14.05
N GLY A 710 4.60 11.42 -13.31
CA GLY A 710 5.70 10.54 -13.67
C GLY A 710 5.30 9.07 -13.71
N ILE A 711 4.44 8.63 -12.78
CA ILE A 711 3.80 7.30 -12.84
C ILE A 711 2.96 7.18 -14.11
N GLY A 712 2.18 8.20 -14.45
CA GLY A 712 1.39 8.23 -15.68
C GLY A 712 2.25 8.10 -16.94
N ASP A 713 3.35 8.86 -17.03
CA ASP A 713 4.28 8.77 -18.18
C ASP A 713 4.91 7.37 -18.28
N MET A 714 5.31 6.76 -17.17
CA MET A 714 5.82 5.38 -17.13
C MET A 714 4.74 4.35 -17.50
N ALA A 715 3.48 4.57 -17.09
CA ALA A 715 2.36 3.70 -17.41
C ALA A 715 2.02 3.71 -18.91
N HIS A 716 2.09 4.87 -19.57
CA HIS A 716 1.92 4.98 -21.02
C HIS A 716 2.98 4.16 -21.78
N ASP A 717 4.25 4.31 -21.42
CA ASP A 717 5.35 3.53 -22.01
C ASP A 717 5.17 2.01 -21.80
N MET A 718 4.59 1.62 -20.65
CA MET A 718 4.37 0.22 -20.28
C MET A 718 3.00 -0.35 -20.71
N HIS A 719 2.13 0.46 -21.32
CA HIS A 719 0.74 0.10 -21.64
C HIS A 719 -0.09 -0.35 -20.41
N VAL A 720 0.11 0.32 -19.28
CA VAL A 720 -0.61 0.11 -18.02
C VAL A 720 -1.78 1.08 -17.92
N ALA A 721 -2.94 0.57 -17.51
CA ALA A 721 -4.17 1.35 -17.34
C ALA A 721 -4.41 1.74 -15.87
N GLY A 722 -4.10 0.82 -14.95
CA GLY A 722 -4.31 0.98 -13.52
C GLY A 722 -3.05 0.84 -12.69
N TRP A 723 -2.96 1.66 -11.64
CA TRP A 723 -1.84 1.69 -10.70
C TRP A 723 -2.32 1.27 -9.31
N TYR A 724 -1.80 0.16 -8.76
CA TYR A 724 -2.14 -0.33 -7.42
C TYR A 724 -1.47 0.49 -6.30
N ALA A 725 -1.72 1.80 -6.31
CA ALA A 725 -1.31 2.79 -5.33
C ALA A 725 -2.01 4.14 -5.64
N PRO A 726 -1.79 5.21 -4.86
CA PRO A 726 -0.94 5.28 -3.67
C PRO A 726 -1.44 4.43 -2.51
N ALA A 727 -0.51 4.00 -1.65
CA ALA A 727 -0.84 3.39 -0.37
C ALA A 727 -0.80 4.48 0.72
N MET A 728 -1.83 4.53 1.57
CA MET A 728 -2.11 5.71 2.42
C MET A 728 -2.75 5.37 3.77
N ASN A 729 -2.50 4.16 4.29
CA ASN A 729 -2.81 3.86 5.68
C ASN A 729 -1.96 4.77 6.61
N ILE A 730 -2.38 4.91 7.87
CA ILE A 730 -1.78 5.89 8.80
C ILE A 730 -0.63 5.23 9.57
N HIS A 731 0.42 6.00 9.88
CA HIS A 731 1.52 5.52 10.75
C HIS A 731 1.07 5.43 12.22
N ARG A 732 0.10 4.55 12.52
CA ARG A 732 -0.50 4.38 13.85
C ARG A 732 0.51 3.89 14.89
N ASN A 733 1.44 3.03 14.50
CA ASN A 733 2.44 2.44 15.39
C ASN A 733 3.80 2.40 14.72
N ALA A 734 4.87 2.78 15.43
CA ALA A 734 6.21 2.82 14.85
C ALA A 734 6.72 1.46 14.36
N PHE A 735 6.19 0.35 14.90
CA PHE A 735 6.59 -1.00 14.51
C PHE A 735 5.83 -1.55 13.30
N ALA A 736 4.92 -0.80 12.68
CA ALA A 736 4.17 -1.29 11.52
C ALA A 736 5.12 -1.67 10.36
N GLY A 737 4.87 -2.83 9.74
CA GLY A 737 5.74 -3.40 8.71
C GLY A 737 5.83 -2.58 7.41
N ARG A 738 4.74 -1.91 7.03
CA ARG A 738 4.58 -1.22 5.74
C ARG A 738 4.63 0.31 5.79
N THR A 739 5.11 0.88 6.90
CA THR A 739 5.29 2.34 7.04
C THR A 739 5.98 2.99 5.84
N PHE A 740 6.96 2.33 5.23
CA PHE A 740 7.69 2.87 4.07
C PHE A 740 6.81 3.27 2.88
N GLU A 741 5.69 2.59 2.65
CA GLU A 741 4.80 2.88 1.52
C GLU A 741 3.60 3.75 1.90
N TYR A 742 3.52 4.18 3.16
CA TYR A 742 2.53 5.10 3.70
C TYR A 742 3.17 6.48 3.97
N PHE A 743 2.34 7.51 4.19
CA PHE A 743 2.81 8.90 4.22
C PHE A 743 3.19 9.37 5.62
N SER A 744 2.27 9.35 6.58
CA SER A 744 2.43 10.04 7.87
C SER A 744 1.46 9.49 8.93
N GLU A 745 1.75 9.80 10.20
CA GLU A 745 0.81 9.71 11.32
C GLU A 745 -0.38 10.69 11.20
N ASP A 746 -0.26 11.74 10.38
CA ASP A 746 -1.27 12.78 10.20
C ASP A 746 -2.15 12.55 8.96
N GLY A 747 -3.47 12.65 9.15
CA GLY A 747 -4.46 12.47 8.09
C GLY A 747 -4.46 13.58 7.03
N VAL A 748 -4.13 14.82 7.39
CA VAL A 748 -4.14 15.98 6.47
C VAL A 748 -2.89 15.99 5.59
N LEU A 749 -1.72 15.73 6.17
CA LEU A 749 -0.49 15.56 5.39
C LEU A 749 -0.61 14.37 4.43
N SER A 750 -1.12 13.24 4.92
CA SER A 750 -1.39 12.06 4.08
C SER A 750 -2.39 12.37 2.96
N ALA A 751 -3.46 13.10 3.26
CA ALA A 751 -4.47 13.51 2.29
C ALA A 751 -3.89 14.42 1.19
N ALA A 752 -3.09 15.40 1.57
CA ALA A 752 -2.46 16.30 0.61
C ALA A 752 -1.49 15.57 -0.32
N MET A 753 -0.69 14.62 0.19
CA MET A 753 0.24 13.86 -0.66
C MET A 753 -0.49 12.85 -1.55
N ALA A 754 -1.41 12.08 -0.98
CA ALA A 754 -2.16 11.06 -1.70
C ALA A 754 -3.02 11.65 -2.82
N SER A 755 -3.84 12.66 -2.52
CA SER A 755 -4.74 13.29 -3.50
C SER A 755 -3.98 13.91 -4.67
N GLN A 756 -2.81 14.51 -4.42
CA GLN A 756 -1.98 15.07 -5.50
C GLN A 756 -1.34 13.98 -6.36
N GLN A 757 -0.87 12.88 -5.78
CA GLN A 757 -0.40 11.73 -6.58
C GLN A 757 -1.53 11.14 -7.46
N VAL A 758 -2.74 11.02 -6.91
CA VAL A 758 -3.92 10.58 -7.67
C VAL A 758 -4.24 11.58 -8.79
N THR A 759 -4.23 12.89 -8.49
CA THR A 759 -4.43 13.96 -9.49
C THR A 759 -3.43 13.87 -10.63
N GLY A 760 -2.15 13.64 -10.31
CA GLY A 760 -1.09 13.51 -11.30
C GLY A 760 -1.31 12.33 -12.23
N ALA A 761 -1.67 11.16 -11.68
CA ALA A 761 -1.98 9.96 -12.47
C ALA A 761 -3.26 10.13 -13.31
N GLU A 762 -4.32 10.70 -12.72
CA GLU A 762 -5.59 10.99 -13.39
C GLU A 762 -5.39 11.93 -14.59
N SER A 763 -4.54 12.95 -14.46
CA SER A 763 -4.25 13.89 -15.55
C SER A 763 -3.62 13.23 -16.79
N LYS A 764 -3.10 12.00 -16.63
CA LYS A 764 -2.53 11.15 -17.69
C LYS A 764 -3.51 10.04 -18.11
N GLY A 765 -4.72 10.01 -17.56
CA GLY A 765 -5.77 9.02 -17.79
C GLY A 765 -5.48 7.64 -17.20
N VAL A 766 -4.60 7.57 -16.18
CA VAL A 766 -4.29 6.34 -15.44
C VAL A 766 -5.12 6.33 -14.15
N TYR A 767 -5.90 5.29 -13.91
CA TYR A 767 -6.67 5.19 -12.67
C TYR A 767 -5.79 4.64 -11.54
N ALA A 768 -5.72 5.39 -10.45
CA ALA A 768 -5.07 4.99 -9.22
C ALA A 768 -6.04 4.17 -8.35
N PHE A 769 -5.56 3.05 -7.77
CA PHE A 769 -6.28 2.33 -6.73
C PHE A 769 -5.75 2.78 -5.38
N MET A 770 -6.40 3.78 -4.78
CA MET A 770 -6.08 4.19 -3.42
C MET A 770 -6.22 2.99 -2.47
N LYS A 771 -5.20 2.74 -1.62
CA LYS A 771 -5.13 1.52 -0.81
C LYS A 771 -4.48 1.70 0.57
N HIS A 772 -4.70 0.81 1.53
CA HIS A 772 -5.71 -0.25 1.53
C HIS A 772 -6.90 0.26 2.32
N PHE A 773 -8.07 0.27 1.69
CA PHE A 773 -9.30 0.87 2.20
C PHE A 773 -10.07 -0.16 3.06
N ALA A 774 -10.01 -0.14 4.39
CA ALA A 774 -9.34 0.83 5.27
C ALA A 774 -8.78 0.15 6.55
N LEU A 775 -8.07 0.92 7.38
CA LEU A 775 -7.54 0.49 8.69
C LEU A 775 -6.58 -0.72 8.65
N ASN A 776 -5.72 -0.80 7.64
CA ASN A 776 -4.70 -1.84 7.52
C ASN A 776 -3.34 -1.36 8.05
N ASP A 777 -3.33 -0.90 9.30
CA ASP A 777 -2.16 -0.24 9.92
C ASP A 777 -1.24 -1.23 10.68
N GLN A 778 -1.48 -2.55 10.54
CA GLN A 778 -0.68 -3.63 11.13
C GLN A 778 -0.62 -4.85 10.18
N GLU A 779 0.55 -5.45 10.03
CA GLU A 779 0.72 -6.64 9.17
C GLU A 779 0.43 -7.96 9.90
N THR A 780 0.77 -8.05 11.19
CA THR A 780 0.51 -9.22 12.02
C THR A 780 -0.98 -9.55 12.01
N ASN A 781 -1.33 -10.80 11.68
CA ASN A 781 -2.71 -11.31 11.56
C ASN A 781 -3.58 -10.68 10.46
N ARG A 782 -3.04 -9.88 9.53
CA ARG A 782 -3.85 -9.21 8.48
C ARG A 782 -4.72 -10.17 7.65
N LEU A 783 -4.28 -11.43 7.48
CA LEU A 783 -5.00 -12.50 6.76
C LEU A 783 -5.83 -13.43 7.67
N SER A 784 -5.89 -13.14 8.97
CA SER A 784 -6.51 -13.97 10.01
C SER A 784 -7.83 -13.39 10.51
N MET A 785 -8.64 -12.83 9.61
CA MET A 785 -9.91 -12.13 9.91
C MET A 785 -9.73 -11.14 11.08
N LEU A 786 -8.72 -10.28 10.97
CA LEU A 786 -8.33 -9.34 12.03
C LEU A 786 -9.45 -8.32 12.28
N CYS A 787 -10.23 -8.51 13.35
CA CYS A 787 -11.27 -7.59 13.79
C CYS A 787 -10.66 -6.29 14.32
N THR A 788 -10.80 -5.21 13.56
CA THR A 788 -10.26 -3.89 13.92
C THR A 788 -11.36 -3.06 14.58
N TRP A 789 -11.20 -2.77 15.87
CA TRP A 789 -12.17 -1.99 16.65
C TRP A 789 -11.73 -0.55 16.78
N SER A 790 -12.58 0.39 16.39
CA SER A 790 -12.29 1.83 16.44
C SER A 790 -13.56 2.65 16.64
N THR A 791 -13.41 3.88 17.13
CA THR A 791 -14.52 4.84 17.15
C THR A 791 -14.79 5.36 15.74
N GLU A 792 -16.05 5.65 15.42
CA GLU A 792 -16.37 6.22 14.11
C GLU A 792 -15.73 7.61 13.92
N GLN A 793 -15.60 8.37 15.01
CA GLN A 793 -14.86 9.63 15.01
C GLN A 793 -13.43 9.44 14.50
N ALA A 794 -12.68 8.49 15.05
CA ALA A 794 -11.31 8.23 14.62
C ALA A 794 -11.24 7.69 13.19
N ILE A 795 -12.16 6.79 12.81
CA ILE A 795 -12.27 6.28 11.44
C ILE A 795 -12.38 7.45 10.45
N ARG A 796 -13.30 8.40 10.68
CA ARG A 796 -13.54 9.53 9.78
C ARG A 796 -12.43 10.58 9.82
N GLU A 797 -12.03 11.03 11.01
CA GLU A 797 -11.09 12.14 11.18
C GLU A 797 -9.62 11.80 10.87
N ILE A 798 -9.23 10.52 11.02
CA ILE A 798 -7.84 10.09 10.89
C ILE A 798 -7.66 9.15 9.70
N TYR A 799 -8.32 7.98 9.75
CA TYR A 799 -8.00 6.86 8.86
C TYR A 799 -8.61 6.97 7.46
N LEU A 800 -9.73 7.68 7.33
CA LEU A 800 -10.44 7.88 6.07
C LEU A 800 -10.08 9.20 5.37
N LYS A 801 -9.56 10.20 6.08
CA LYS A 801 -9.21 11.52 5.52
C LYS A 801 -8.36 11.46 4.24
N PRO A 802 -7.29 10.63 4.12
CA PRO A 802 -6.54 10.56 2.87
C PRO A 802 -7.30 9.95 1.69
N PHE A 803 -8.23 9.03 1.96
CA PHE A 803 -9.10 8.43 0.94
C PHE A 803 -10.19 9.40 0.50
N GLU A 804 -10.79 10.12 1.45
CA GLU A 804 -11.78 11.17 1.20
C GLU A 804 -11.23 12.23 0.24
N ALA A 805 -10.08 12.82 0.55
CA ALA A 805 -9.43 13.83 -0.30
C ALA A 805 -9.04 13.24 -1.67
N SER A 806 -8.64 11.98 -1.74
CA SER A 806 -8.35 11.32 -3.02
C SER A 806 -9.60 11.19 -3.91
N VAL A 807 -10.78 11.01 -3.32
CA VAL A 807 -12.06 10.98 -4.04
C VAL A 807 -12.50 12.39 -4.43
N LYS A 808 -12.56 13.30 -3.47
CA LYS A 808 -13.14 14.65 -3.64
C LYS A 808 -12.23 15.59 -4.43
N ASP A 809 -10.93 15.59 -4.12
CA ASP A 809 -9.95 16.50 -4.73
C ASP A 809 -9.10 15.81 -5.80
N GLY A 810 -8.77 14.54 -5.57
CA GLY A 810 -7.82 13.80 -6.40
C GLY A 810 -8.39 13.24 -7.70
N GLY A 811 -9.71 13.04 -7.78
CA GLY A 811 -10.35 12.39 -8.92
C GLY A 811 -10.13 10.87 -8.97
N ALA A 812 -10.00 10.20 -7.82
CA ALA A 812 -9.80 8.75 -7.75
C ALA A 812 -10.86 7.99 -8.56
N GLY A 813 -10.41 7.17 -9.52
CA GLY A 813 -11.27 6.30 -10.33
C GLY A 813 -11.34 4.85 -9.84
N ALA A 814 -10.49 4.47 -8.87
CA ALA A 814 -10.47 3.13 -8.33
C ALA A 814 -10.03 3.08 -6.86
N VAL A 815 -10.43 2.01 -6.16
CA VAL A 815 -10.09 1.76 -4.74
C VAL A 815 -9.69 0.31 -4.56
N MET A 816 -8.72 0.02 -3.69
CA MET A 816 -8.43 -1.34 -3.25
C MET A 816 -8.82 -1.51 -1.79
N SER A 817 -9.76 -2.41 -1.51
CA SER A 817 -10.19 -2.72 -0.13
C SER A 817 -9.09 -3.45 0.63
N SER A 818 -9.09 -3.39 1.96
CA SER A 818 -8.10 -4.08 2.80
C SER A 818 -8.44 -5.56 3.09
N PHE A 819 -7.47 -6.28 3.66
CA PHE A 819 -7.62 -7.66 4.13
C PHE A 819 -8.42 -7.76 5.44
N ASN A 820 -8.20 -6.82 6.36
CA ASN A 820 -8.73 -6.88 7.72
C ASN A 820 -10.25 -6.72 7.77
N TYR A 821 -10.79 -7.02 8.94
CA TYR A 821 -12.18 -6.73 9.28
C TYR A 821 -12.23 -5.36 9.96
N ILE A 822 -13.28 -4.60 9.66
CA ILE A 822 -13.68 -3.44 10.47
C ILE A 822 -14.83 -3.95 11.35
N GLY A 823 -14.63 -3.92 12.67
CA GLY A 823 -15.44 -4.69 13.60
C GLY A 823 -15.45 -6.18 13.24
N ILE A 824 -16.61 -6.72 12.87
CA ILE A 824 -16.81 -8.14 12.50
C ILE A 824 -17.11 -8.36 11.02
N GLU A 825 -17.00 -7.34 10.19
CA GLU A 825 -17.26 -7.43 8.76
C GLU A 825 -15.97 -7.16 7.97
N TRP A 826 -15.70 -7.99 6.96
CA TRP A 826 -14.52 -7.79 6.12
C TRP A 826 -14.62 -6.45 5.39
N ALA A 827 -13.54 -5.67 5.35
CA ALA A 827 -13.55 -4.35 4.70
C ALA A 827 -14.04 -4.40 3.24
N GLY A 828 -13.68 -5.46 2.49
CA GLY A 828 -14.15 -5.68 1.11
C GLY A 828 -15.63 -6.07 0.97
N SER A 829 -16.37 -6.22 2.06
CA SER A 829 -17.82 -6.38 2.05
C SER A 829 -18.56 -5.47 3.04
N HIS A 830 -17.86 -4.48 3.61
CA HIS A 830 -18.42 -3.58 4.60
C HIS A 830 -19.26 -2.49 3.92
N SER A 831 -20.59 -2.70 3.84
CA SER A 831 -21.49 -1.75 3.13
C SER A 831 -21.49 -0.34 3.73
N GLY A 832 -21.25 -0.17 5.04
CA GLY A 832 -21.06 1.15 5.64
C GLY A 832 -19.84 1.88 5.09
N LEU A 833 -18.78 1.15 4.74
CA LEU A 833 -17.55 1.71 4.21
C LEU A 833 -17.68 1.98 2.71
N LEU A 834 -18.07 0.96 1.94
CA LEU A 834 -17.98 0.99 0.48
C LEU A 834 -19.21 1.59 -0.21
N ASN A 835 -20.41 1.44 0.36
CA ASN A 835 -21.63 2.03 -0.22
C ASN A 835 -21.97 3.34 0.48
N THR A 836 -22.11 3.35 1.81
CA THR A 836 -22.52 4.56 2.53
C THR A 836 -21.46 5.65 2.44
N VAL A 837 -20.27 5.44 3.02
CA VAL A 837 -19.25 6.50 3.09
C VAL A 837 -18.66 6.78 1.72
N LEU A 838 -18.11 5.77 1.04
CA LEU A 838 -17.39 5.99 -0.22
C LEU A 838 -18.32 6.48 -1.35
N ARG A 839 -19.48 5.85 -1.58
CA ARG A 839 -20.31 6.11 -2.77
C ARG A 839 -21.44 7.09 -2.54
N ASP A 840 -22.12 7.00 -1.41
CA ASP A 840 -23.28 7.85 -1.12
C ASP A 840 -22.82 9.19 -0.55
N GLU A 841 -22.02 9.20 0.53
CA GLU A 841 -21.51 10.42 1.18
C GLU A 841 -20.49 11.13 0.28
N TRP A 842 -19.37 10.49 -0.09
CA TRP A 842 -18.33 11.16 -0.89
C TRP A 842 -18.61 11.21 -2.39
N GLY A 843 -19.63 10.50 -2.87
CA GLY A 843 -20.00 10.54 -4.29
C GLY A 843 -19.09 9.76 -5.25
N PHE A 844 -18.23 8.86 -4.77
CA PHE A 844 -17.30 8.10 -5.62
C PHE A 844 -17.99 7.35 -6.77
N ARG A 845 -17.48 7.51 -7.99
CA ARG A 845 -17.92 6.80 -9.19
C ARG A 845 -16.73 6.14 -9.88
N GLY A 846 -16.52 4.88 -9.55
CA GLY A 846 -15.44 4.06 -10.07
C GLY A 846 -15.55 2.63 -9.54
N MET A 847 -14.50 1.84 -9.73
CA MET A 847 -14.46 0.45 -9.27
C MET A 847 -13.71 0.27 -7.94
N VAL A 848 -14.24 -0.59 -7.09
CA VAL A 848 -13.60 -1.13 -5.90
C VAL A 848 -13.09 -2.53 -6.23
N LEU A 849 -11.79 -2.73 -6.04
CA LEU A 849 -11.09 -4.01 -6.18
C LEU A 849 -10.79 -4.55 -4.79
N SER A 850 -10.90 -5.85 -4.58
CA SER A 850 -10.40 -6.46 -3.34
C SER A 850 -8.87 -6.35 -3.26
N ASP A 851 -8.26 -6.43 -2.08
CA ASP A 851 -6.87 -6.90 -2.00
C ASP A 851 -6.75 -8.34 -2.56
N TYR A 852 -5.54 -8.89 -2.66
CA TYR A 852 -5.27 -10.17 -3.30
C TYR A 852 -6.23 -11.26 -2.81
N PHE A 853 -7.15 -11.67 -3.67
CA PHE A 853 -8.23 -12.59 -3.32
C PHE A 853 -7.64 -14.00 -3.32
N GLY A 854 -7.00 -14.39 -2.21
CA GLY A 854 -6.15 -15.59 -2.13
C GLY A 854 -6.85 -16.87 -1.67
N GLY A 855 -8.16 -16.82 -1.41
CA GLY A 855 -8.91 -17.95 -0.85
C GLY A 855 -8.66 -18.16 0.65
N PHE A 856 -8.61 -17.07 1.42
CA PHE A 856 -8.31 -17.07 2.86
C PHE A 856 -9.46 -17.54 3.77
N GLY A 857 -10.54 -18.08 3.19
CA GLY A 857 -11.67 -18.61 3.94
C GLY A 857 -12.69 -17.57 4.41
N TYR A 858 -12.55 -16.30 4.03
CA TYR A 858 -13.50 -15.23 4.38
C TYR A 858 -13.88 -14.30 3.24
N MET A 859 -13.05 -14.21 2.20
CA MET A 859 -13.31 -13.40 1.00
C MET A 859 -14.22 -14.17 0.06
N GLN A 860 -15.47 -13.72 -0.09
CA GLN A 860 -16.48 -14.40 -0.90
C GLN A 860 -17.10 -13.39 -1.86
N ALA A 861 -17.13 -13.70 -3.16
CA ALA A 861 -17.47 -12.72 -4.19
C ALA A 861 -18.91 -12.19 -4.16
N ASP A 862 -19.91 -13.03 -3.87
CA ASP A 862 -21.31 -12.59 -3.74
C ASP A 862 -21.51 -11.66 -2.54
N ARG A 863 -20.86 -11.95 -1.41
CA ARG A 863 -20.83 -11.05 -0.23
C ARG A 863 -20.13 -9.74 -0.58
N ALA A 864 -19.02 -9.81 -1.32
CA ALA A 864 -18.23 -8.65 -1.74
C ALA A 864 -19.04 -7.69 -2.64
N ILE A 865 -19.70 -8.20 -3.69
CA ILE A 865 -20.49 -7.34 -4.62
C ILE A 865 -21.73 -6.73 -3.97
N ARG A 866 -22.33 -7.40 -2.99
CA ARG A 866 -23.42 -6.84 -2.19
C ARG A 866 -22.91 -5.77 -1.22
N GLY A 867 -21.70 -5.95 -0.72
CA GLY A 867 -21.03 -5.01 0.16
C GLY A 867 -20.42 -3.79 -0.53
N GLY A 868 -20.31 -3.78 -1.86
CA GLY A 868 -19.83 -2.65 -2.66
C GLY A 868 -18.48 -2.87 -3.37
N THR A 869 -17.85 -4.03 -3.22
CA THR A 869 -16.66 -4.41 -4.01
C THR A 869 -17.07 -4.88 -5.39
N ASP A 870 -16.48 -4.34 -6.45
CA ASP A 870 -16.91 -4.63 -7.81
C ASP A 870 -16.13 -5.78 -8.45
N VAL A 871 -14.84 -5.92 -8.10
CA VAL A 871 -13.94 -6.86 -8.78
C VAL A 871 -13.01 -7.57 -7.79
N MET A 872 -12.79 -8.85 -8.01
CA MET A 872 -11.91 -9.68 -7.20
C MET A 872 -10.51 -9.70 -7.81
N LEU A 873 -9.49 -9.37 -7.03
CA LEU A 873 -8.08 -9.49 -7.42
C LEU A 873 -7.65 -10.96 -7.34
N ALA A 874 -8.23 -11.79 -8.22
CA ALA A 874 -7.97 -13.21 -8.31
C ALA A 874 -7.36 -13.57 -9.67
N THR A 875 -6.37 -14.46 -9.65
CA THR A 875 -5.71 -14.99 -10.86
C THR A 875 -6.11 -16.43 -11.18
N THR A 876 -6.80 -17.10 -10.25
CA THR A 876 -7.22 -18.51 -10.34
C THR A 876 -8.64 -18.69 -9.82
N ASP A 877 -9.26 -19.84 -10.14
CA ASP A 877 -10.62 -20.20 -9.73
C ASP A 877 -10.65 -20.67 -8.25
N ILE A 878 -11.33 -19.89 -7.40
CA ILE A 878 -11.48 -20.05 -5.95
C ILE A 878 -12.91 -19.66 -5.53
N THR A 879 -13.11 -18.83 -4.49
CA THR A 879 -14.41 -18.27 -4.07
C THR A 879 -14.76 -16.93 -4.74
N ASN A 880 -14.04 -16.60 -5.82
CA ASN A 880 -14.14 -15.37 -6.59
C ASN A 880 -15.30 -15.36 -7.62
N HIS A 881 -15.89 -16.52 -7.94
CA HIS A 881 -17.00 -16.63 -8.89
C HIS A 881 -18.38 -16.53 -8.23
N ILE A 882 -19.27 -15.78 -8.86
CA ILE A 882 -20.68 -15.66 -8.44
C ILE A 882 -21.45 -16.89 -8.91
N THR A 883 -22.22 -17.48 -8.01
CA THR A 883 -23.05 -18.67 -8.32
C THR A 883 -24.53 -18.46 -8.05
N ASP A 884 -24.89 -17.48 -7.21
CA ASP A 884 -26.28 -17.09 -7.02
C ASP A 884 -26.81 -16.39 -8.28
N LYS A 885 -28.05 -16.72 -8.64
CA LYS A 885 -28.75 -16.17 -9.82
C LYS A 885 -30.10 -15.56 -9.42
N SER A 886 -30.25 -15.21 -8.15
CA SER A 886 -31.36 -14.42 -7.64
C SER A 886 -31.41 -13.03 -8.30
N ALA A 887 -32.55 -12.35 -8.19
CA ALA A 887 -32.66 -10.98 -8.68
C ALA A 887 -31.67 -10.05 -7.96
N THR A 888 -31.52 -10.18 -6.64
CA THR A 888 -30.58 -9.41 -5.82
C THR A 888 -29.13 -9.57 -6.28
N SER A 889 -28.66 -10.81 -6.45
CA SER A 889 -27.29 -11.06 -6.94
C SER A 889 -27.08 -10.47 -8.33
N MET A 890 -28.07 -10.63 -9.23
CA MET A 890 -27.99 -10.09 -10.58
C MET A 890 -27.96 -8.55 -10.64
N GLN A 891 -28.66 -7.87 -9.72
CA GLN A 891 -28.57 -6.41 -9.60
C GLN A 891 -27.20 -5.97 -9.07
N ALA A 892 -26.68 -6.63 -8.04
CA ALA A 892 -25.34 -6.37 -7.52
C ALA A 892 -24.25 -6.59 -8.59
N MET A 893 -24.34 -7.67 -9.36
CA MET A 893 -23.44 -7.94 -10.49
C MET A 893 -23.52 -6.85 -11.57
N ARG A 894 -24.72 -6.33 -11.84
CA ARG A 894 -24.92 -5.26 -12.82
C ARG A 894 -24.28 -3.95 -12.35
N THR A 895 -24.43 -3.59 -11.07
CA THR A 895 -23.75 -2.44 -10.46
C THR A 895 -22.23 -2.60 -10.52
N ALA A 896 -21.71 -3.76 -10.10
CA ALA A 896 -20.28 -4.07 -10.16
C ALA A 896 -19.72 -3.96 -11.59
N THR A 897 -20.42 -4.55 -12.55
CA THR A 897 -20.05 -4.47 -13.96
C THR A 897 -20.06 -3.03 -14.48
N HIS A 898 -21.06 -2.23 -14.09
CA HIS A 898 -21.12 -0.83 -14.48
C HIS A 898 -19.92 -0.04 -13.97
N ASN A 899 -19.58 -0.17 -12.68
CA ASN A 899 -18.43 0.47 -12.07
C ASN A 899 -17.10 0.13 -12.76
N ILE A 900 -16.88 -1.16 -13.08
CA ILE A 900 -15.69 -1.63 -13.80
C ILE A 900 -15.63 -1.04 -15.20
N LEU A 901 -16.74 -1.07 -15.94
CA LEU A 901 -16.79 -0.58 -17.32
C LEU A 901 -16.69 0.94 -17.41
N TYR A 902 -17.29 1.67 -16.46
CA TYR A 902 -17.18 3.12 -16.34
C TYR A 902 -15.72 3.55 -16.15
N THR A 903 -15.02 2.91 -15.22
CA THR A 903 -13.60 3.18 -14.96
C THR A 903 -12.75 2.84 -16.19
N ALA A 904 -13.00 1.68 -16.81
CA ALA A 904 -12.27 1.25 -18.01
C ALA A 904 -12.47 2.21 -19.21
N ALA A 905 -13.71 2.66 -19.46
CA ALA A 905 -14.06 3.52 -20.58
C ALA A 905 -13.46 4.94 -20.48
N ASN A 906 -13.14 5.38 -19.27
CA ASN A 906 -12.52 6.67 -18.99
C ASN A 906 -11.00 6.61 -18.81
N SER A 907 -10.38 5.43 -19.01
CA SER A 907 -8.92 5.30 -19.04
C SER A 907 -8.31 5.84 -20.35
N TRP A 908 -7.02 6.18 -20.32
CA TRP A 908 -6.28 6.72 -21.47
C TRP A 908 -6.31 5.80 -22.69
N LEU A 909 -6.46 4.48 -22.49
CA LEU A 909 -6.52 3.51 -23.57
C LEU A 909 -7.77 3.69 -24.45
N TYR A 910 -8.88 4.21 -23.92
CA TYR A 910 -10.11 4.48 -24.67
C TYR A 910 -10.23 5.95 -25.13
N ALA A 911 -9.28 6.82 -24.77
CA ALA A 911 -9.35 8.25 -25.07
C ALA A 911 -9.46 8.54 -26.59
N ASP A 912 -8.90 7.67 -27.43
CA ASP A 912 -8.93 7.78 -28.90
C ASP A 912 -9.98 6.87 -29.58
N GLY A 913 -10.96 6.37 -28.82
CA GLY A 913 -12.02 5.47 -29.28
C GLY A 913 -11.72 3.99 -29.05
N GLU A 914 -12.41 3.10 -29.77
CA GLU A 914 -12.30 1.65 -29.55
C GLU A 914 -10.87 1.14 -29.84
N PRO A 915 -10.17 0.60 -28.83
CA PRO A 915 -8.80 0.13 -29.00
C PRO A 915 -8.73 -1.10 -29.91
N ALA A 916 -7.55 -1.33 -30.51
CA ALA A 916 -7.33 -2.53 -31.28
C ALA A 916 -7.32 -3.78 -30.38
N VAL A 917 -8.13 -4.78 -30.71
CA VAL A 917 -8.14 -6.07 -30.01
C VAL A 917 -6.94 -6.91 -30.45
N GLU A 918 -5.94 -7.05 -29.58
CA GLU A 918 -4.86 -8.01 -29.79
C GLU A 918 -5.29 -9.39 -29.28
N VAL A 919 -5.11 -10.44 -30.11
CA VAL A 919 -5.32 -11.82 -29.68
C VAL A 919 -4.04 -12.32 -29.00
N PRO A 920 -4.08 -12.74 -27.72
CA PRO A 920 -2.92 -13.26 -27.03
C PRO A 920 -2.21 -14.36 -27.82
N ILE A 921 -0.87 -14.34 -27.82
CA ILE A 921 -0.06 -15.27 -28.63
C ILE A 921 -0.35 -16.74 -28.30
N TRP A 922 -0.65 -17.05 -27.04
CA TRP A 922 -0.98 -18.42 -26.61
C TRP A 922 -2.27 -18.92 -27.27
N LYS A 923 -3.29 -18.05 -27.46
CA LYS A 923 -4.52 -18.41 -28.18
C LYS A 923 -4.20 -18.72 -29.65
N THR A 924 -3.38 -17.87 -30.28
CA THR A 924 -2.90 -18.10 -31.66
C THR A 924 -2.17 -19.44 -31.80
N ILE A 925 -1.24 -19.74 -30.88
CA ILE A 925 -0.52 -21.03 -30.84
C ILE A 925 -1.52 -22.19 -30.68
N THR A 926 -2.50 -22.04 -29.79
CA THR A 926 -3.48 -23.08 -29.50
C THR A 926 -4.37 -23.38 -30.72
N TYR A 927 -4.80 -22.35 -31.45
CA TYR A 927 -5.52 -22.51 -32.71
C TYR A 927 -4.69 -23.22 -33.78
N VAL A 928 -3.39 -22.91 -33.88
CA VAL A 928 -2.47 -23.64 -34.77
C VAL A 928 -2.35 -25.11 -34.35
N VAL A 929 -2.21 -25.39 -33.04
CA VAL A 929 -2.16 -26.75 -32.51
C VAL A 929 -3.45 -27.52 -32.80
N TRP A 930 -4.61 -26.88 -32.66
CA TRP A 930 -5.89 -27.48 -33.05
C TRP A 930 -5.92 -27.84 -34.52
N GLY A 931 -5.49 -26.93 -35.40
CA GLY A 931 -5.42 -27.17 -36.84
C GLY A 931 -4.49 -28.34 -37.19
N VAL A 932 -3.29 -28.38 -36.61
CA VAL A 932 -2.32 -29.48 -36.81
C VAL A 932 -2.88 -30.80 -36.28
N THR A 933 -3.49 -30.79 -35.10
CA THR A 933 -4.02 -32.00 -34.47
C THR A 933 -5.24 -32.54 -35.22
N ALA A 934 -6.10 -31.67 -35.75
CA ALA A 934 -7.20 -32.06 -36.61
C ALA A 934 -6.70 -32.74 -37.91
N VAL A 935 -5.67 -32.19 -38.56
CA VAL A 935 -5.04 -32.80 -39.74
C VAL A 935 -4.42 -34.16 -39.40
N LEU A 936 -3.72 -34.25 -38.26
CA LEU A 936 -3.12 -35.49 -37.78
C LEU A 936 -4.19 -36.54 -37.47
N PHE A 937 -5.27 -36.16 -36.80
CA PHE A 937 -6.43 -37.03 -36.52
C PHE A 937 -7.01 -37.60 -37.82
N VAL A 938 -7.31 -36.75 -38.81
CA VAL A 938 -7.81 -37.20 -40.12
C VAL A 938 -6.83 -38.15 -40.82
N GLY A 939 -5.53 -37.84 -40.76
CA GLY A 939 -4.49 -38.71 -41.33
C GLY A 939 -4.41 -40.07 -40.66
N LEU A 940 -4.49 -40.12 -39.33
CA LEU A 940 -4.48 -41.35 -38.55
C LEU A 940 -5.76 -42.17 -38.75
N GLU A 941 -6.91 -41.52 -38.85
CA GLU A 941 -8.20 -42.14 -39.15
C GLU A 941 -8.19 -42.81 -40.53
N ILE A 942 -7.75 -42.08 -41.56
CA ILE A 942 -7.57 -42.63 -42.92
C ILE A 942 -6.62 -43.83 -42.88
N LEU A 943 -5.52 -43.75 -42.12
CA LEU A 943 -4.55 -44.83 -41.99
C LEU A 943 -5.15 -46.05 -41.25
N ALA A 944 -5.94 -45.83 -40.20
CA ALA A 944 -6.63 -46.87 -39.44
C ALA A 944 -7.61 -47.63 -40.35
N ILE A 945 -8.45 -46.89 -41.08
CA ILE A 945 -9.42 -47.44 -42.05
C ILE A 945 -8.69 -48.18 -43.19
N LYS A 946 -7.65 -47.58 -43.79
CA LYS A 946 -6.88 -48.21 -44.87
C LYS A 946 -6.24 -49.53 -44.41
N ARG A 947 -5.56 -49.52 -43.26
CA ARG A 947 -4.94 -50.72 -42.68
C ARG A 947 -5.99 -51.77 -42.31
N PHE A 948 -7.18 -51.36 -41.86
CA PHE A 948 -8.30 -52.27 -41.62
C PHE A 948 -8.76 -52.93 -42.92
N MET A 949 -8.99 -52.15 -43.98
CA MET A 949 -9.38 -52.66 -45.30
C MET A 949 -8.34 -53.61 -45.89
N ASP A 950 -7.05 -53.26 -45.81
CA ASP A 950 -5.95 -54.09 -46.32
C ASP A 950 -5.87 -55.43 -45.58
N ARG A 951 -5.99 -55.42 -44.24
CA ARG A 951 -6.05 -56.65 -43.43
C ARG A 951 -7.29 -57.49 -43.73
N LYS A 952 -8.44 -56.86 -43.98
CA LYS A 952 -9.68 -57.56 -44.34
C LYS A 952 -9.62 -58.19 -45.74
N LYS A 953 -8.92 -57.54 -46.68
CA LYS A 953 -8.61 -58.12 -48.01
C LYS A 953 -7.65 -59.29 -47.88
N ALA A 954 -6.57 -59.14 -47.11
CA ALA A 954 -5.57 -60.20 -46.89
C ALA A 954 -6.13 -61.43 -46.14
N ALA A 955 -7.16 -61.26 -45.32
CA ALA A 955 -7.83 -62.38 -44.64
C ALA A 955 -8.87 -63.11 -45.52
N LYS A 956 -9.22 -62.55 -46.70
CA LYS A 956 -10.14 -63.14 -47.69
C LYS A 956 -9.41 -63.79 -48.88
N ALA A 957 -8.16 -63.41 -49.11
CA ALA A 957 -7.24 -64.08 -50.03
C ALA A 957 -6.59 -65.28 -49.33
#